data_AF-A0A0W0Z8U4-F1
#
_entry.id   AF-A0A0W0Z8U4-F1
#
_cell.length_a   1.000
_cell.length_b   1.000
_cell.length_c   1.000
_cell.angle_alpha   90.00
_cell.angle_beta   90.00
_cell.angle_gamma   90.00
#
_symmetry.space_group_name_H-M   'P 1'
#
loop_
_entity.id
_entity.type
_entity.pdbx_description
1 polymer ?
#
loop_
_entity_poly.entity_id
_entity_poly.type
_entity_poly.pdbx_seq_one_letter_code
_entity_poly.pdbx_strand_id
1 'polypeptide(L)'
;MLLTHLQAKTLYEQSNLVNFNARLRQAKTRWNGMIWQPPRKSVDAGISYEELQDRLIKMREASLDLKSVKIEINGKPVRVYPHQPHQNINSGIDDVFARGLDAVRAALEILKHMPLDSSHKLRSSLGRNPPVTPGMPELLALLQKFQQNMAIHHNDQEKGCKHAKKELRRFHGALSSLLCTKGVVDSRKQANHAINFVRDFLWKKDVCVASCVVQPLNENTTMLRYAAPMSFGPVEFKITRSGMNKPINYWTGKESWYRKLAKDVGDDETHPWLGNFFTTHKNDLKKQSSTPMSRHTPNPANAFECIDIIIKDGELKSMGHNIRMAVTEPLAVSNTDSRQTLTDWNHLQLISSKRLKNELNAFLEKWGALYQNDDTIPFTILHQTLIGDEVSFSPDQNKAKSSYLEASVLDSKTIANQAIRKLFSNNIILRHKENGNIVWLNRTYFHTQLQDVIPEGYQRVQIELLETNNCVNMWHARARVRNNDVNDSRRLIVQALAHFKKIAQLQPGDDLNHVIAFLNSPDHSFFTAHKFVPQTVRDALIHLTTALRADPDYLPDIMDTAPARENLALSLHAAVELKCTVHETWAGSIRRTITNFTRDYFRQLPVLGHLADWTVRGILGVTAFVFENILMLPFNLPQWIAHHHDRRVVFKAACEGLLAETLGTLQGGCMSAADRAGEIAEQRAARKKQFELEGKILGYHDSNDGKKAFFATYGSTEANHALVEMATGTPGTNDVETRGLNEAGLMSATETREEQKLAKSMASLRKGKYDDHITCRQYLKALAVGQEHTRTNPKQPSMRKTTRTVQPVTDEKQPLIPDTHPMFPTPMYQ
;
A
#
# COMPACT_ATOMS: atom_id res chain seq x y z
N MET A 1 -9.22 -11.18 -6.08
CA MET A 1 -9.82 -12.50 -5.81
C MET A 1 -8.75 -13.28 -5.08
N LEU A 2 -9.08 -13.84 -3.91
CA LEU A 2 -8.17 -14.75 -3.23
C LEU A 2 -7.95 -15.98 -4.13
N LEU A 3 -6.69 -16.30 -4.39
CA LEU A 3 -6.34 -17.52 -5.12
C LEU A 3 -6.57 -18.73 -4.22
N THR A 4 -7.10 -19.80 -4.78
CA THR A 4 -7.08 -21.12 -4.13
C THR A 4 -5.70 -21.77 -4.29
N HIS A 5 -5.43 -22.84 -3.54
CA HIS A 5 -4.20 -23.65 -3.70
C HIS A 5 -3.97 -24.10 -5.15
N LEU A 6 -5.01 -24.61 -5.83
CA LEU A 6 -4.95 -25.02 -7.23
C LEU A 6 -4.57 -23.85 -8.16
N GLN A 7 -5.19 -22.69 -7.95
CA GLN A 7 -4.91 -21.50 -8.76
C GLN A 7 -3.49 -20.96 -8.54
N ALA A 8 -2.97 -21.06 -7.32
CA ALA A 8 -1.59 -20.74 -7.00
C ALA A 8 -0.60 -21.66 -7.74
N LYS A 9 -0.87 -22.97 -7.78
CA LYS A 9 -0.06 -23.94 -8.53
C LYS A 9 -0.10 -23.69 -10.04
N THR A 10 -1.29 -23.46 -10.60
CA THR A 10 -1.43 -23.12 -12.03
C THR A 10 -0.69 -21.82 -12.37
N LEU A 11 -0.74 -20.80 -11.49
CA LEU A 11 0.00 -19.55 -11.68
C LEU A 11 1.51 -19.79 -11.81
N TYR A 12 2.07 -20.67 -10.97
CA TYR A 12 3.47 -21.06 -11.01
C TYR A 12 3.84 -21.81 -12.29
N GLU A 13 3.09 -22.86 -12.61
CA GLU A 13 3.33 -23.69 -13.80
C GLU A 13 3.30 -22.82 -15.07
N GLN A 14 2.29 -21.97 -15.21
CA GLN A 14 2.19 -21.05 -16.35
C GLN A 14 3.33 -20.03 -16.37
N SER A 15 3.75 -19.52 -15.22
CA SER A 15 4.87 -18.57 -15.14
C SER A 15 6.20 -19.22 -15.55
N ASN A 16 6.42 -20.49 -15.20
CA ASN A 16 7.64 -21.22 -15.56
C ASN A 16 7.73 -21.56 -17.05
N LEU A 17 6.61 -21.65 -17.76
CA LEU A 17 6.58 -21.85 -19.21
C LEU A 17 6.92 -20.56 -19.99
N VAL A 18 6.97 -19.40 -19.33
CA VAL A 18 7.26 -18.12 -19.98
C VAL A 18 8.75 -17.94 -20.21
N ASN A 19 9.16 -17.87 -21.47
CA ASN A 19 10.48 -17.32 -21.83
C ASN A 19 10.47 -15.79 -21.70
N PHE A 20 10.72 -15.29 -20.49
CA PHE A 20 10.68 -13.86 -20.17
C PHE A 20 11.60 -13.05 -21.09
N ASN A 21 12.83 -13.50 -21.32
CA ASN A 21 13.78 -12.80 -22.16
C ASN A 21 13.28 -12.60 -23.59
N ALA A 22 12.69 -13.63 -24.21
CA ALA A 22 12.12 -13.52 -25.55
C ALA A 22 10.91 -12.56 -25.57
N ARG A 23 10.02 -12.66 -24.58
CA ARG A 23 8.82 -11.81 -24.48
C ARG A 23 9.17 -10.34 -24.26
N LEU A 24 10.10 -10.03 -23.36
CA LEU A 24 10.51 -8.66 -23.09
C LEU A 24 11.23 -8.02 -24.29
N ARG A 25 12.03 -8.80 -25.04
CA ARG A 25 12.63 -8.32 -26.32
C ARG A 25 11.55 -8.01 -27.35
N GLN A 26 10.56 -8.89 -27.51
CA GLN A 26 9.44 -8.66 -28.42
C GLN A 26 8.64 -7.41 -28.01
N ALA A 27 8.38 -7.24 -26.71
CA ALA A 27 7.71 -6.07 -26.17
C ALA A 27 8.49 -4.79 -26.45
N LYS A 28 9.82 -4.79 -26.29
CA LYS A 28 10.69 -3.66 -26.62
C LYS A 28 10.61 -3.28 -28.10
N THR A 29 10.63 -4.25 -29.01
CA THR A 29 10.46 -4.01 -30.45
C THR A 29 9.09 -3.41 -30.76
N ARG A 30 8.02 -3.96 -30.18
CA ARG A 30 6.66 -3.46 -30.33
C ARG A 30 6.52 -2.02 -29.81
N TRP A 31 7.04 -1.76 -28.61
CA TRP A 31 7.01 -0.45 -27.96
C TRP A 31 7.76 0.61 -28.79
N ASN A 32 8.96 0.28 -29.25
CA ASN A 32 9.71 1.13 -30.17
C ASN A 32 8.90 1.40 -31.44
N GLY A 33 8.31 0.37 -32.07
CA GLY A 33 7.44 0.56 -33.24
C GLY A 33 6.27 1.52 -32.99
N MET A 34 5.74 1.57 -31.76
CA MET A 34 4.64 2.46 -31.37
C MET A 34 5.08 3.90 -31.08
N ILE A 35 6.26 4.12 -30.50
CA ILE A 35 6.78 5.47 -30.21
C ILE A 35 7.32 6.15 -31.48
N TRP A 36 8.05 5.41 -32.31
CA TRP A 36 8.86 5.97 -33.39
C TRP A 36 8.12 6.11 -34.72
N GLN A 37 6.90 5.58 -34.82
CA GLN A 37 6.02 5.88 -35.95
C GLN A 37 5.14 7.07 -35.58
N PRO A 38 5.33 8.28 -36.16
CA PRO A 38 4.33 9.32 -36.04
C PRO A 38 2.99 8.72 -36.51
N PRO A 39 1.84 9.05 -35.88
CA PRO A 39 0.56 8.69 -36.45
C PRO A 39 0.59 9.08 -37.93
N ARG A 40 0.41 8.09 -38.83
CA ARG A 40 0.47 8.33 -40.27
C ARG A 40 -0.49 9.49 -40.54
N LYS A 41 -0.01 10.54 -41.24
CA LYS A 41 -0.78 11.75 -41.59
C LYS A 41 -2.14 11.46 -42.28
N SER A 42 -2.39 10.22 -42.71
CA SER A 42 -3.64 9.76 -43.30
C SER A 42 -4.70 9.25 -42.30
N VAL A 43 -4.48 9.32 -40.98
CA VAL A 43 -5.44 8.82 -39.95
C VAL A 43 -6.11 9.96 -39.14
N ASP A 44 -5.67 11.21 -39.32
CA ASP A 44 -6.13 12.35 -38.49
C ASP A 44 -7.44 13.02 -38.96
N ALA A 45 -8.07 12.52 -40.02
CA ALA A 45 -9.41 12.94 -40.44
C ALA A 45 -10.44 11.86 -40.10
N GLY A 46 -10.71 11.64 -38.80
CA GLY A 46 -11.88 10.83 -38.40
C GLY A 46 -11.68 9.76 -37.31
N ILE A 47 -10.55 9.70 -36.60
CA ILE A 47 -10.43 8.79 -35.44
C ILE A 47 -11.50 9.13 -34.39
N SER A 48 -12.30 8.13 -34.04
CA SER A 48 -13.34 8.26 -33.02
C SER A 48 -12.75 8.35 -31.61
N TYR A 49 -13.59 8.78 -30.66
CA TYR A 49 -13.24 8.79 -29.24
C TYR A 49 -12.81 7.41 -28.76
N GLU A 50 -13.61 6.39 -29.08
CA GLU A 50 -13.44 5.02 -28.65
C GLU A 50 -12.16 4.42 -29.22
N GLU A 51 -11.86 4.67 -30.50
CA GLU A 51 -10.61 4.22 -31.14
C GLU A 51 -9.37 4.87 -30.52
N LEU A 52 -9.41 6.16 -30.19
CA LEU A 52 -8.27 6.82 -29.54
C LEU A 52 -8.07 6.29 -28.10
N GLN A 53 -9.14 6.10 -27.33
CA GLN A 53 -9.03 5.51 -25.99
C GLN A 53 -8.43 4.09 -26.04
N ASP A 54 -8.92 3.23 -26.92
CA ASP A 54 -8.40 1.86 -27.10
C ASP A 54 -6.92 1.87 -27.53
N ARG A 55 -6.55 2.75 -28.46
CA ARG A 55 -5.14 2.92 -28.87
C ARG A 55 -4.25 3.33 -27.69
N LEU A 56 -4.68 4.28 -26.87
CA LEU A 56 -3.92 4.75 -25.71
C LEU A 56 -3.80 3.67 -24.62
N ILE A 57 -4.85 2.87 -24.41
CA ILE A 57 -4.81 1.69 -23.54
C ILE A 57 -3.78 0.69 -24.05
N LYS A 58 -3.84 0.31 -25.34
CA LYS A 58 -2.87 -0.62 -25.95
C LYS A 58 -1.43 -0.14 -25.85
N MET A 59 -1.19 1.17 -26.00
CA MET A 59 0.14 1.75 -25.77
C MET A 59 0.54 1.64 -24.30
N ARG A 60 -0.36 1.95 -23.35
CA ARG A 60 -0.05 1.81 -21.93
C ARG A 60 0.26 0.36 -21.55
N GLU A 61 -0.45 -0.60 -22.11
CA GLU A 61 -0.17 -2.02 -21.94
C GLU A 61 1.19 -2.41 -22.51
N ALA A 62 1.53 -1.95 -23.72
CA ALA A 62 2.84 -2.21 -24.33
C ALA A 62 4.01 -1.65 -23.48
N SER A 63 3.82 -0.51 -22.81
CA SER A 63 4.78 0.03 -21.85
C SER A 63 4.97 -0.89 -20.64
N LEU A 64 3.90 -1.49 -20.12
CA LEU A 64 3.99 -2.45 -19.01
C LEU A 64 4.65 -3.76 -19.45
N ASP A 65 4.44 -4.17 -20.71
CA ASP A 65 5.02 -5.37 -21.28
C ASP A 65 6.56 -5.29 -21.43
N LEU A 66 7.15 -4.10 -21.31
CA LEU A 66 8.61 -3.93 -21.21
C LEU A 66 9.22 -4.54 -19.95
N LYS A 67 8.39 -4.76 -18.92
CA LYS A 67 8.80 -5.17 -17.57
C LYS A 67 8.09 -6.43 -17.10
N SER A 68 7.09 -6.89 -17.84
CA SER A 68 6.18 -7.95 -17.40
C SER A 68 5.58 -8.72 -18.58
N VAL A 69 4.98 -9.86 -18.29
CA VAL A 69 4.22 -10.66 -19.27
C VAL A 69 2.82 -10.89 -18.73
N LYS A 70 1.79 -10.73 -19.56
CA LYS A 70 0.44 -11.16 -19.20
C LYS A 70 0.28 -12.66 -19.45
N ILE A 71 -0.20 -13.37 -18.44
CA ILE A 71 -0.73 -14.74 -18.56
C ILE A 71 -2.17 -14.76 -18.08
N GLU A 72 -2.89 -15.83 -18.38
CA GLU A 72 -4.30 -15.98 -18.02
C GLU A 72 -4.47 -17.08 -16.98
N ILE A 73 -5.18 -16.78 -15.89
CA ILE A 73 -5.54 -17.73 -14.84
C ILE A 73 -7.05 -17.66 -14.66
N ASN A 74 -7.77 -18.74 -15.01
CA ASN A 74 -9.22 -18.83 -14.93
C ASN A 74 -9.97 -17.66 -15.59
N GLY A 75 -9.64 -17.34 -16.84
CA GLY A 75 -10.29 -16.23 -17.55
C GLY A 75 -9.86 -14.84 -17.09
N LYS A 76 -8.87 -14.73 -16.19
CA LYS A 76 -8.41 -13.44 -15.63
C LYS A 76 -6.95 -13.17 -15.96
N PRO A 77 -6.62 -11.98 -16.48
CA PRO A 77 -5.24 -11.62 -16.77
C PRO A 77 -4.46 -11.39 -15.47
N VAL A 78 -3.27 -11.98 -15.39
CA VAL A 78 -2.27 -11.75 -14.36
C VAL A 78 -0.99 -11.27 -15.03
N ARG A 79 -0.47 -10.15 -14.56
CA ARG A 79 0.77 -9.54 -15.05
C ARG A 79 1.95 -10.04 -14.22
N VAL A 80 2.80 -10.86 -14.83
CA VAL A 80 3.92 -11.53 -14.17
C VAL A 80 5.20 -10.77 -14.42
N TYR A 81 5.87 -10.37 -13.34
CA TYR A 81 7.17 -9.71 -13.34
C TYR A 81 8.25 -10.74 -13.00
N PRO A 82 9.25 -10.93 -13.87
CA PRO A 82 10.39 -11.78 -13.56
C PRO A 82 11.32 -11.08 -12.57
N HIS A 83 11.88 -11.83 -11.62
CA HIS A 83 12.89 -11.31 -10.71
C HIS A 83 14.09 -10.74 -11.46
N GLN A 84 14.53 -9.55 -11.05
CA GLN A 84 15.74 -8.91 -11.54
C GLN A 84 16.82 -8.91 -10.46
N PRO A 85 17.87 -9.75 -10.60
CA PRO A 85 18.96 -9.77 -9.63
C PRO A 85 19.59 -8.38 -9.48
N HIS A 86 19.76 -7.93 -8.24
CA HIS A 86 20.36 -6.63 -7.88
C HIS A 86 19.63 -5.38 -8.42
N GLN A 87 18.38 -5.51 -8.87
CA GLN A 87 17.57 -4.38 -9.31
C GLN A 87 16.16 -4.45 -8.72
N ASN A 88 15.85 -3.54 -7.80
CA ASN A 88 14.55 -3.45 -7.15
C ASN A 88 13.53 -2.63 -7.96
N ILE A 89 14.00 -1.65 -8.74
CA ILE A 89 13.12 -0.77 -9.50
C ILE A 89 13.53 -0.71 -10.98
N ASN A 90 12.65 -1.22 -11.83
CA ASN A 90 12.79 -1.11 -13.28
C ASN A 90 11.92 0.05 -13.77
N SER A 91 12.52 1.23 -13.93
CA SER A 91 11.80 2.43 -14.37
C SER A 91 12.67 3.39 -15.16
N GLY A 92 12.07 4.11 -16.10
CA GLY A 92 12.83 5.00 -16.98
C GLY A 92 12.00 6.07 -17.67
N ILE A 93 12.48 6.49 -18.85
CA ILE A 93 11.84 7.51 -19.69
C ILE A 93 10.49 6.99 -20.21
N ASP A 94 10.40 5.70 -20.50
CA ASP A 94 9.17 5.05 -20.96
C ASP A 94 8.01 5.19 -19.97
N ASP A 95 8.27 5.10 -18.66
CA ASP A 95 7.27 5.32 -17.62
C ASP A 95 6.81 6.79 -17.56
N VAL A 96 7.72 7.73 -17.80
CA VAL A 96 7.39 9.16 -17.89
C VAL A 96 6.50 9.43 -19.10
N PHE A 97 6.81 8.82 -20.24
CA PHE A 97 5.99 8.91 -21.45
C PHE A 97 4.61 8.28 -21.24
N ALA A 98 4.57 7.06 -20.72
CA ALA A 98 3.34 6.33 -20.42
C ALA A 98 2.44 7.12 -19.46
N ARG A 99 3.02 7.85 -18.50
CA ARG A 99 2.24 8.73 -17.61
C ARG A 99 1.58 9.90 -18.34
N GLY A 100 2.22 10.42 -19.40
CA GLY A 100 1.61 11.41 -20.27
C GLY A 100 0.44 10.83 -21.09
N LEU A 101 0.54 9.56 -21.52
CA LEU A 101 -0.59 8.87 -22.19
C LEU A 101 -1.80 8.78 -21.25
N ASP A 102 -1.57 8.44 -19.98
CA ASP A 102 -2.65 8.40 -18.98
C ASP A 102 -3.32 9.78 -18.80
N ALA A 103 -2.56 10.87 -18.88
CA ALA A 103 -3.09 12.24 -18.80
C ALA A 103 -3.93 12.62 -20.03
N VAL A 104 -3.53 12.17 -21.23
CA VAL A 104 -4.34 12.35 -22.47
C VAL A 104 -5.65 11.60 -22.37
N ARG A 105 -5.62 10.34 -21.91
CA ARG A 105 -6.85 9.53 -21.71
C ARG A 105 -7.83 10.23 -20.78
N ALA A 106 -7.32 10.85 -19.71
CA ALA A 106 -8.14 11.60 -18.78
C ALA A 106 -8.72 12.89 -19.38
N ALA A 107 -7.90 13.68 -20.09
CA ALA A 107 -8.38 14.89 -20.77
C ALA A 107 -9.44 14.55 -21.84
N LEU A 108 -9.23 13.46 -22.57
CA LEU A 108 -10.17 12.92 -23.56
C LEU A 108 -11.51 12.57 -22.91
N GLU A 109 -11.50 11.80 -21.81
CA GLU A 109 -12.71 11.41 -21.08
C GLU A 109 -13.43 12.63 -20.47
N ILE A 110 -12.70 13.62 -19.96
CA ILE A 110 -13.30 14.88 -19.47
C ILE A 110 -14.03 15.63 -20.60
N LEU A 111 -13.39 15.77 -21.77
CA LEU A 111 -14.00 16.42 -22.94
C LEU A 111 -15.25 15.68 -23.43
N LYS A 112 -15.35 14.36 -23.25
CA LYS A 112 -16.56 13.59 -23.60
C LYS A 112 -17.76 13.95 -22.72
N HIS A 113 -17.55 14.40 -21.49
CA HIS A 113 -18.61 14.72 -20.52
C HIS A 113 -18.98 16.21 -20.49
N MET A 114 -18.39 17.03 -21.36
CA MET A 114 -18.75 18.43 -21.47
C MET A 114 -20.22 18.59 -21.92
N PRO A 115 -20.97 19.56 -21.38
CA PRO A 115 -22.32 19.83 -21.85
C PRO A 115 -22.29 20.23 -23.34
N LEU A 116 -23.09 19.53 -24.15
CA LEU A 116 -23.24 19.86 -25.57
C LEU A 116 -24.02 21.16 -25.75
N ASP A 117 -23.51 22.07 -26.59
CA ASP A 117 -24.24 23.26 -27.01
C ASP A 117 -25.57 22.91 -27.70
N SER A 118 -26.51 23.86 -27.68
CA SER A 118 -27.87 23.73 -28.23
C SER A 118 -27.90 23.26 -29.69
N SER A 119 -26.89 23.65 -30.50
CA SER A 119 -26.73 23.25 -31.90
C SER A 119 -26.32 21.78 -32.07
N HIS A 120 -25.52 21.25 -31.14
CA HIS A 120 -25.14 19.84 -31.08
C HIS A 120 -26.29 18.94 -30.63
N LYS A 121 -27.07 19.39 -29.63
CA LYS A 121 -28.30 18.70 -29.19
C LYS A 121 -29.31 18.56 -30.32
N LEU A 122 -29.53 19.62 -31.09
CA LEU A 122 -30.44 19.61 -32.25
C LEU A 122 -29.99 18.64 -33.34
N ARG A 123 -28.67 18.57 -33.64
CA ARG A 123 -28.13 17.67 -34.67
C ARG A 123 -28.10 16.20 -34.25
N SER A 124 -27.83 15.92 -32.97
CA SER A 124 -27.95 14.58 -32.38
C SER A 124 -29.40 14.07 -32.42
N SER A 125 -30.38 14.95 -32.14
CA SER A 125 -31.81 14.60 -32.25
C SER A 125 -32.30 14.32 -33.67
N LEU A 126 -31.53 14.75 -34.68
CA LEU A 126 -31.80 14.52 -36.11
C LEU A 126 -31.09 13.26 -36.67
N GLY A 127 -30.50 12.41 -35.81
CA GLY A 127 -29.86 11.16 -36.21
C GLY A 127 -28.56 11.33 -37.02
N ARG A 128 -27.98 12.54 -37.06
CA ARG A 128 -26.69 12.78 -37.72
C ARG A 128 -25.55 12.49 -36.75
N ASN A 129 -24.52 11.77 -37.19
CA ASN A 129 -23.31 11.53 -36.41
C ASN A 129 -22.80 12.85 -35.81
N PRO A 130 -22.66 12.97 -34.48
CA PRO A 130 -22.15 14.20 -33.89
C PRO A 130 -20.74 14.46 -34.42
N PRO A 131 -20.38 15.70 -34.79
CA PRO A 131 -19.03 15.99 -35.25
C PRO A 131 -18.07 15.78 -34.08
N VAL A 132 -16.86 15.32 -34.43
CA VAL A 132 -15.62 15.25 -33.63
C VAL A 132 -15.74 15.94 -32.26
N THR A 133 -15.58 15.18 -31.16
CA THR A 133 -15.58 15.70 -29.77
C THR A 133 -14.82 17.03 -29.69
N PRO A 134 -15.43 18.12 -29.20
CA PRO A 134 -14.79 19.43 -29.19
C PRO A 134 -13.41 19.37 -28.51
N GLY A 135 -12.37 19.86 -29.21
CA GLY A 135 -10.99 19.82 -28.71
C GLY A 135 -10.18 18.57 -29.05
N MET A 136 -10.76 17.57 -29.71
CA MET A 136 -10.04 16.38 -30.17
C MET A 136 -8.88 16.68 -31.15
N PRO A 137 -9.01 17.56 -32.16
CA PRO A 137 -7.89 17.87 -33.06
C PRO A 137 -6.70 18.51 -32.31
N GLU A 138 -6.97 19.42 -31.39
CA GLU A 138 -5.92 20.04 -30.56
C GLU A 138 -5.29 19.03 -29.61
N LEU A 139 -6.06 18.12 -29.02
CA LEU A 139 -5.55 17.05 -28.17
C LEU A 139 -4.60 16.11 -28.94
N LEU A 140 -4.98 15.72 -30.17
CA LEU A 140 -4.15 14.90 -31.06
C LEU A 140 -2.84 15.61 -31.42
N ALA A 141 -2.89 16.90 -31.76
CA ALA A 141 -1.70 17.70 -32.04
C ALA A 141 -0.75 17.78 -30.82
N LEU A 142 -1.31 17.97 -29.62
CA LEU A 142 -0.54 17.97 -28.37
C LEU A 142 0.12 16.61 -28.12
N LEU A 143 -0.62 15.50 -28.26
CA LEU A 143 -0.09 14.14 -28.09
C LEU A 143 1.04 13.85 -29.09
N GLN A 144 0.87 14.22 -30.36
CA GLN A 144 1.89 14.04 -31.40
C GLN A 144 3.16 14.84 -31.08
N LYS A 145 3.01 16.08 -30.61
CA LYS A 145 4.14 16.92 -30.18
C LYS A 145 4.86 16.31 -28.98
N PHE A 146 4.11 15.79 -28.00
CA PHE A 146 4.70 15.13 -26.84
C PHE A 146 5.47 13.87 -27.23
N GLN A 147 4.93 13.05 -28.13
CA GLN A 147 5.63 11.89 -28.71
C GLN A 147 6.97 12.29 -29.35
N GLN A 148 6.97 13.31 -30.21
CA GLN A 148 8.18 13.82 -30.87
C GLN A 148 9.23 14.31 -29.88
N ASN A 149 8.82 15.04 -28.85
CA ASN A 149 9.74 15.57 -27.85
C ASN A 149 10.31 14.44 -26.96
N MET A 150 9.50 13.44 -26.60
CA MET A 150 9.94 12.30 -25.77
C MET A 150 10.89 11.36 -26.51
N ALA A 151 10.70 11.20 -27.82
CA ALA A 151 11.64 10.54 -28.72
C ALA A 151 13.05 11.13 -28.65
N ILE A 152 13.20 12.45 -28.57
CA ILE A 152 14.51 13.10 -28.43
C ILE A 152 15.15 12.72 -27.08
N HIS A 153 14.39 12.75 -26.00
CA HIS A 153 14.91 12.48 -24.66
C HIS A 153 15.34 11.03 -24.45
N HIS A 154 14.70 10.07 -25.13
CA HIS A 154 15.07 8.65 -25.04
C HIS A 154 16.50 8.38 -25.54
N ASN A 155 17.04 9.23 -26.43
CA ASN A 155 18.40 9.09 -26.96
C ASN A 155 19.48 9.81 -26.13
N ASP A 156 19.08 10.56 -25.08
CA ASP A 156 19.98 11.28 -24.17
C ASP A 156 20.18 10.47 -22.88
N GLN A 157 21.27 9.69 -22.81
CA GLN A 157 21.53 8.79 -21.69
C GLN A 157 21.84 9.52 -20.37
N GLU A 158 22.40 10.73 -20.42
CA GLU A 158 22.88 11.43 -19.22
C GLU A 158 21.80 12.30 -18.58
N LYS A 159 20.97 12.98 -19.39
CA LYS A 159 19.95 13.94 -18.90
C LYS A 159 18.53 13.61 -19.36
N GLY A 160 18.33 12.58 -20.17
CA GLY A 160 17.05 12.23 -20.79
C GLY A 160 15.89 12.12 -19.81
N CYS A 161 16.05 11.40 -18.69
CA CYS A 161 14.98 11.26 -17.68
C CYS A 161 14.59 12.60 -17.02
N LYS A 162 15.57 13.47 -16.75
CA LYS A 162 15.32 14.80 -16.18
C LYS A 162 14.58 15.70 -17.18
N HIS A 163 14.98 15.67 -18.46
CA HIS A 163 14.34 16.41 -19.54
C HIS A 163 12.92 15.90 -19.80
N ALA A 164 12.73 14.58 -19.94
CA ALA A 164 11.44 13.92 -20.06
C ALA A 164 10.44 14.34 -18.97
N LYS A 165 10.88 14.42 -17.71
CA LYS A 165 10.02 14.86 -16.60
C LYS A 165 9.61 16.32 -16.68
N LYS A 166 10.49 17.19 -17.14
CA LYS A 166 10.16 18.62 -17.38
C LYS A 166 9.20 18.73 -18.57
N GLU A 167 9.43 17.94 -19.61
CA GLU A 167 8.59 17.86 -20.79
C GLU A 167 7.17 17.40 -20.44
N LEU A 168 7.02 16.38 -19.60
CA LEU A 168 5.72 15.95 -19.07
C LEU A 168 4.96 17.07 -18.34
N ARG A 169 5.66 17.92 -17.56
CA ARG A 169 5.01 19.05 -16.87
C ARG A 169 4.51 20.11 -17.85
N ARG A 170 5.31 20.41 -18.88
CA ARG A 170 4.93 21.32 -19.96
C ARG A 170 3.72 20.78 -20.72
N PHE A 171 3.73 19.49 -21.02
CA PHE A 171 2.62 18.80 -21.65
C PHE A 171 1.35 18.82 -20.81
N HIS A 172 1.43 18.51 -19.51
CA HIS A 172 0.30 18.65 -18.59
C HIS A 172 -0.24 20.09 -18.54
N GLY A 173 0.63 21.10 -18.54
CA GLY A 173 0.22 22.51 -18.59
C GLY A 173 -0.58 22.82 -19.87
N ALA A 174 -0.15 22.27 -21.01
CA ALA A 174 -0.85 22.39 -22.28
C ALA A 174 -2.22 21.68 -22.27
N LEU A 175 -2.33 20.50 -21.66
CA LEU A 175 -3.62 19.80 -21.49
C LEU A 175 -4.57 20.58 -20.57
N SER A 176 -4.07 21.12 -19.46
CA SER A 176 -4.86 21.98 -18.58
C SER A 176 -5.33 23.25 -19.29
N SER A 177 -4.47 23.86 -20.10
CA SER A 177 -4.82 25.01 -20.95
C SER A 177 -5.91 24.68 -21.96
N LEU A 178 -5.91 23.45 -22.51
CA LEU A 178 -6.93 23.00 -23.46
C LEU A 178 -8.31 22.96 -22.78
N LEU A 179 -8.40 22.30 -21.61
CA LEU A 179 -9.66 22.17 -20.87
C LEU A 179 -10.25 23.53 -20.47
N CYS A 180 -9.41 24.51 -20.10
CA CYS A 180 -9.86 25.87 -19.82
C CYS A 180 -10.39 26.57 -21.08
N THR A 181 -9.67 26.45 -22.20
CA THR A 181 -10.04 27.11 -23.46
C THR A 181 -11.34 26.54 -24.04
N LYS A 182 -11.63 25.26 -23.76
CA LYS A 182 -12.89 24.61 -24.16
C LYS A 182 -14.03 24.82 -23.17
N GLY A 183 -13.83 25.66 -22.15
CA GLY A 183 -14.87 25.96 -21.16
C GLY A 183 -15.35 24.73 -20.39
N VAL A 184 -14.44 23.80 -20.09
CA VAL A 184 -14.78 22.66 -19.21
C VAL A 184 -14.58 23.03 -17.74
N VAL A 185 -13.63 23.93 -17.47
CA VAL A 185 -13.29 24.44 -16.14
C VAL A 185 -12.73 25.86 -16.26
N ASP A 186 -12.79 26.65 -15.19
CA ASP A 186 -12.35 28.06 -15.22
C ASP A 186 -10.84 28.25 -15.09
N SER A 187 -10.14 27.31 -14.43
CA SER A 187 -8.73 27.48 -14.11
C SER A 187 -7.89 26.25 -14.42
N ARG A 188 -6.61 26.49 -14.76
CA ARG A 188 -5.63 25.41 -15.04
C ARG A 188 -5.40 24.50 -13.84
N LYS A 189 -5.58 25.02 -12.63
CA LYS A 189 -5.48 24.25 -11.39
C LYS A 189 -6.62 23.23 -11.27
N GLN A 190 -7.87 23.66 -11.50
CA GLN A 190 -9.02 22.77 -11.56
C GLN A 190 -8.85 21.73 -12.66
N ALA A 191 -8.42 22.15 -13.85
CA ALA A 191 -8.13 21.25 -14.97
C ALA A 191 -7.12 20.16 -14.59
N ASN A 192 -6.03 20.53 -13.92
CA ASN A 192 -5.03 19.57 -13.48
C ASN A 192 -5.57 18.60 -12.42
N HIS A 193 -6.39 19.07 -11.47
CA HIS A 193 -7.04 18.18 -10.50
C HIS A 193 -8.03 17.23 -11.18
N ALA A 194 -8.81 17.71 -12.15
CA ALA A 194 -9.73 16.91 -12.95
C ALA A 194 -8.98 15.80 -13.71
N ILE A 195 -7.90 16.17 -14.43
CA ILE A 195 -7.05 15.22 -15.15
C ILE A 195 -6.52 14.15 -14.19
N ASN A 196 -5.99 14.54 -13.02
CA ASN A 196 -5.46 13.56 -12.06
C ASN A 196 -6.54 12.61 -11.51
N PHE A 197 -7.73 13.12 -11.19
CA PHE A 197 -8.86 12.32 -10.71
C PHE A 197 -9.32 11.30 -11.76
N VAL A 198 -9.62 11.77 -12.98
CA VAL A 198 -10.12 10.90 -14.07
C VAL A 198 -9.05 9.91 -14.50
N ARG A 199 -7.78 10.32 -14.53
CA ARG A 199 -6.65 9.43 -14.84
C ARG A 199 -6.56 8.25 -13.87
N ASP A 200 -6.62 8.53 -12.56
CA ASP A 200 -6.52 7.49 -11.54
C ASP A 200 -7.74 6.55 -11.61
N PHE A 201 -8.91 7.08 -11.98
CA PHE A 201 -10.09 6.28 -12.34
C PHE A 201 -9.87 5.34 -13.53
N LEU A 202 -9.50 5.90 -14.68
CA LEU A 202 -9.29 5.14 -15.91
C LEU A 202 -8.14 4.13 -15.81
N TRP A 203 -7.14 4.39 -14.96
CA TRP A 203 -6.10 3.42 -14.64
C TRP A 203 -6.69 2.17 -13.99
N LYS A 204 -7.50 2.35 -12.95
CA LYS A 204 -8.14 1.25 -12.21
C LYS A 204 -9.19 0.51 -13.03
N LYS A 205 -9.90 1.23 -13.90
CA LYS A 205 -10.92 0.68 -14.76
C LYS A 205 -10.36 -0.18 -15.89
N ASP A 206 -9.37 0.34 -16.62
CA ASP A 206 -9.03 -0.23 -17.92
C ASP A 206 -7.67 -0.97 -17.95
N VAL A 207 -6.75 -0.67 -17.02
CA VAL A 207 -5.35 -1.16 -17.09
C VAL A 207 -4.93 -1.96 -15.85
N CYS A 208 -5.44 -1.61 -14.68
CA CYS A 208 -5.12 -2.26 -13.42
C CYS A 208 -5.65 -3.70 -13.41
N VAL A 209 -4.74 -4.67 -13.44
CA VAL A 209 -5.01 -6.10 -13.33
C VAL A 209 -4.26 -6.68 -12.14
N ALA A 210 -4.46 -7.97 -11.87
CA ALA A 210 -3.63 -8.65 -10.88
C ALA A 210 -2.16 -8.70 -11.34
N SER A 211 -1.23 -8.62 -10.40
CA SER A 211 0.21 -8.75 -10.64
C SER A 211 0.80 -9.88 -9.81
N CYS A 212 1.87 -10.48 -10.31
CA CYS A 212 2.66 -11.46 -9.59
C CYS A 212 4.15 -11.18 -9.82
N VAL A 213 4.96 -11.13 -8.77
CA VAL A 213 6.43 -11.18 -8.90
C VAL A 213 6.90 -12.60 -8.62
N VAL A 214 7.71 -13.17 -9.50
CA VAL A 214 8.25 -14.53 -9.40
C VAL A 214 9.71 -14.43 -8.97
N GLN A 215 10.02 -14.88 -7.76
CA GLN A 215 11.38 -14.83 -7.20
C GLN A 215 11.90 -16.25 -6.89
N PRO A 216 12.87 -16.76 -7.67
CA PRO A 216 13.62 -17.94 -7.29
C PRO A 216 14.39 -17.68 -6.00
N LEU A 217 14.30 -18.61 -5.05
CA LEU A 217 15.04 -18.57 -3.78
C LEU A 217 16.26 -19.49 -3.83
N ASN A 218 16.13 -20.64 -4.49
CA ASN A 218 17.20 -21.56 -4.86
C ASN A 218 16.75 -22.37 -6.09
N GLU A 219 17.49 -23.44 -6.45
CA GLU A 219 17.19 -24.27 -7.63
C GLU A 219 15.77 -24.87 -7.62
N ASN A 220 15.24 -25.18 -6.44
CA ASN A 220 13.98 -25.92 -6.29
C ASN A 220 12.85 -25.12 -5.63
N THR A 221 13.14 -23.93 -5.10
CA THR A 221 12.22 -23.15 -4.27
C THR A 221 11.98 -21.79 -4.89
N THR A 222 10.71 -21.43 -5.06
CA THR A 222 10.28 -20.16 -5.65
C THR A 222 9.22 -19.50 -4.77
N MET A 223 9.36 -18.20 -4.56
CA MET A 223 8.33 -17.36 -3.97
C MET A 223 7.55 -16.62 -5.05
N LEU A 224 6.22 -16.68 -4.99
CA LEU A 224 5.33 -15.83 -5.78
C LEU A 224 4.69 -14.77 -4.88
N ARG A 225 4.76 -13.52 -5.31
CA ARG A 225 4.15 -12.36 -4.64
C ARG A 225 2.98 -11.88 -5.47
N TYR A 226 1.79 -12.43 -5.22
CA TYR A 226 0.57 -12.10 -5.96
C TYR A 226 -0.18 -10.93 -5.30
N ALA A 227 -0.71 -10.02 -6.11
CA ALA A 227 -1.58 -8.94 -5.66
C ALA A 227 -2.68 -8.68 -6.68
N ALA A 228 -3.93 -8.58 -6.22
CA ALA A 228 -5.08 -8.28 -7.06
C ALA A 228 -5.85 -7.06 -6.56
N PRO A 229 -6.30 -6.16 -7.46
CA PRO A 229 -7.16 -5.05 -7.05
C PRO A 229 -8.45 -5.60 -6.41
N MET A 230 -8.81 -5.02 -5.27
CA MET A 230 -10.00 -5.43 -4.54
C MET A 230 -11.26 -4.84 -5.19
N SER A 231 -12.34 -5.62 -5.22
CA SER A 231 -13.66 -5.12 -5.60
C SER A 231 -14.54 -4.93 -4.37
N PHE A 232 -15.27 -3.83 -4.33
CA PHE A 232 -16.20 -3.50 -3.24
C PHE A 232 -17.63 -3.85 -3.62
N GLY A 233 -18.34 -4.49 -2.68
CA GLY A 233 -19.76 -4.82 -2.80
C GLY A 233 -20.66 -3.78 -2.13
N PRO A 234 -21.99 -3.86 -2.30
CA PRO A 234 -22.92 -3.08 -1.48
C PRO A 234 -22.73 -3.43 0.00
N VAL A 235 -22.97 -2.46 0.88
CA VAL A 235 -22.98 -2.71 2.33
C VAL A 235 -24.20 -3.57 2.68
N GLU A 236 -23.95 -4.75 3.25
CA GLU A 236 -24.98 -5.71 3.66
C GLU A 236 -25.60 -5.35 5.04
N PHE A 237 -24.85 -4.64 5.89
CA PHE A 237 -25.19 -4.44 7.30
C PHE A 237 -25.44 -2.97 7.66
N LYS A 238 -26.25 -2.74 8.69
CA LYS A 238 -26.48 -1.40 9.26
C LYS A 238 -25.72 -1.27 10.58
N ILE A 239 -25.12 -0.10 10.84
CA ILE A 239 -24.63 0.26 12.18
C ILE A 239 -25.69 1.13 12.86
N THR A 240 -26.26 0.63 13.95
CA THR A 240 -27.10 1.43 14.85
C THR A 240 -26.22 2.32 15.71
N ARG A 241 -25.88 3.49 15.20
CA ARG A 241 -25.27 4.57 16.00
C ARG A 241 -26.08 5.86 16.05
N SER A 242 -27.07 6.02 15.18
CA SER A 242 -27.61 7.34 14.86
C SER A 242 -29.11 7.37 14.66
N GLY A 243 -29.92 6.55 15.36
CA GLY A 243 -31.39 6.58 15.22
C GLY A 243 -31.92 6.34 13.78
N MET A 244 -31.03 6.10 12.82
CA MET A 244 -31.33 5.95 11.40
C MET A 244 -31.33 4.47 11.09
N ASN A 245 -32.53 3.90 10.97
CA ASN A 245 -32.75 2.54 10.50
C ASN A 245 -32.57 2.39 8.97
N LYS A 246 -31.87 3.33 8.30
CA LYS A 246 -31.69 3.35 6.84
C LYS A 246 -30.31 2.79 6.44
N PRO A 247 -30.21 2.05 5.32
CA PRO A 247 -28.91 1.66 4.76
C PRO A 247 -28.08 2.91 4.48
N ILE A 248 -26.81 2.88 4.89
CA ILE A 248 -25.89 3.99 4.63
C ILE A 248 -25.55 3.98 3.12
N ASN A 249 -26.01 4.98 2.36
CA ASN A 249 -25.66 5.19 0.94
C ASN A 249 -24.89 6.50 0.78
N TYR A 250 -23.59 6.39 0.50
CA TYR A 250 -22.64 7.51 0.43
C TYR A 250 -22.46 8.14 -0.95
N TRP A 251 -23.23 7.69 -1.94
CA TRP A 251 -23.12 8.09 -3.34
C TRP A 251 -24.31 8.94 -3.80
N THR A 252 -24.85 9.79 -2.92
CA THR A 252 -26.05 10.60 -3.17
C THR A 252 -25.75 11.99 -3.75
N GLY A 253 -24.48 12.37 -3.86
CA GLY A 253 -24.02 13.67 -4.39
C GLY A 253 -24.24 14.85 -3.42
N LYS A 254 -24.87 14.60 -2.28
CA LYS A 254 -25.17 15.62 -1.26
C LYS A 254 -24.07 15.73 -0.21
N GLU A 255 -23.10 14.83 -0.23
CA GLU A 255 -22.05 14.70 0.76
C GLU A 255 -21.03 15.85 0.67
N SER A 256 -20.50 16.26 1.83
CA SER A 256 -19.51 17.36 1.93
C SER A 256 -18.25 17.11 1.09
N TRP A 257 -17.82 15.85 1.00
CA TRP A 257 -16.67 15.47 0.17
C TRP A 257 -16.94 15.64 -1.33
N TYR A 258 -18.17 15.39 -1.80
CA TYR A 258 -18.51 15.51 -3.22
C TYR A 258 -18.50 16.97 -3.64
N ARG A 259 -19.10 17.85 -2.82
CA ARG A 259 -19.05 19.31 -3.06
C ARG A 259 -17.62 19.85 -3.07
N LYS A 260 -16.75 19.32 -2.20
CA LYS A 260 -15.32 19.67 -2.20
C LYS A 260 -14.63 19.20 -3.48
N LEU A 261 -14.89 17.96 -3.91
CA LEU A 261 -14.36 17.45 -5.18
C LEU A 261 -14.82 18.31 -6.35
N ALA A 262 -16.13 18.56 -6.46
CA ALA A 262 -16.74 19.39 -7.50
C ALA A 262 -16.03 20.75 -7.59
N LYS A 263 -15.86 21.45 -6.47
CA LYS A 263 -15.09 22.70 -6.41
C LYS A 263 -13.63 22.53 -6.86
N ASP A 264 -12.95 21.49 -6.38
CA ASP A 264 -11.52 21.25 -6.67
C ASP A 264 -11.28 20.93 -8.14
N VAL A 265 -12.26 20.35 -8.84
CA VAL A 265 -12.16 19.92 -10.24
C VAL A 265 -12.97 20.80 -11.21
N GLY A 266 -13.58 21.88 -10.72
CA GLY A 266 -14.29 22.87 -11.53
C GLY A 266 -15.63 22.39 -12.07
N ASP A 267 -16.41 21.69 -11.26
CA ASP A 267 -17.81 21.34 -11.56
C ASP A 267 -18.75 22.30 -10.84
N ASP A 268 -19.63 22.94 -11.61
CA ASP A 268 -20.66 23.87 -11.15
C ASP A 268 -21.85 23.91 -12.12
N GLU A 269 -22.81 24.82 -11.90
CA GLU A 269 -23.99 24.97 -12.76
C GLU A 269 -23.64 25.35 -14.20
N THR A 270 -22.53 26.05 -14.41
CA THR A 270 -22.04 26.45 -15.73
C THR A 270 -21.24 25.34 -16.43
N HIS A 271 -20.63 24.44 -15.68
CA HIS A 271 -19.74 23.38 -16.16
C HIS A 271 -20.01 22.01 -15.51
N PRO A 272 -21.21 21.40 -15.68
CA PRO A 272 -21.64 20.19 -14.95
C PRO A 272 -21.03 18.87 -15.47
N TRP A 273 -19.75 18.85 -15.81
CA TRP A 273 -19.09 17.69 -16.41
C TRP A 273 -18.89 16.54 -15.41
N LEU A 274 -18.68 16.82 -14.12
CA LEU A 274 -18.44 15.80 -13.10
C LEU A 274 -19.74 15.04 -12.79
N GLY A 275 -20.88 15.73 -12.80
CA GLY A 275 -22.20 15.12 -12.68
C GLY A 275 -22.45 14.07 -13.77
N ASN A 276 -22.16 14.43 -15.03
CA ASN A 276 -22.26 13.52 -16.18
C ASN A 276 -21.29 12.33 -16.06
N PHE A 277 -20.05 12.60 -15.65
CA PHE A 277 -19.03 11.57 -15.40
C PHE A 277 -19.48 10.57 -14.33
N PHE A 278 -19.97 11.06 -13.18
CA PHE A 278 -20.45 10.20 -12.09
C PHE A 278 -21.68 9.40 -12.50
N THR A 279 -22.58 9.98 -13.30
CA THR A 279 -23.77 9.28 -13.81
C THR A 279 -23.36 8.13 -14.74
N THR A 280 -22.42 8.39 -15.64
CA THR A 280 -21.92 7.39 -16.61
C THR A 280 -21.15 6.26 -15.92
N HIS A 281 -20.30 6.59 -14.94
CA HIS A 281 -19.36 5.64 -14.33
C HIS A 281 -19.73 5.18 -12.92
N LYS A 282 -20.96 5.44 -12.44
CA LYS A 282 -21.38 5.19 -11.05
C LYS A 282 -21.09 3.77 -10.57
N ASN A 283 -21.38 2.79 -11.40
CA ASN A 283 -21.22 1.38 -11.05
C ASN A 283 -19.75 0.97 -10.99
N ASP A 284 -18.93 1.47 -11.93
CA ASP A 284 -17.48 1.22 -11.94
C ASP A 284 -16.81 1.84 -10.73
N LEU A 285 -17.15 3.10 -10.41
CA LEU A 285 -16.66 3.81 -9.23
C LEU A 285 -16.95 3.05 -7.94
N LYS A 286 -18.21 2.59 -7.76
CA LYS A 286 -18.63 1.81 -6.58
C LYS A 286 -17.94 0.45 -6.47
N LYS A 287 -17.60 -0.18 -7.60
CA LYS A 287 -16.96 -1.49 -7.63
C LYS A 287 -15.47 -1.39 -7.35
N GLN A 288 -14.81 -0.35 -7.85
CA GLN A 288 -13.34 -0.21 -7.78
C GLN A 288 -12.84 0.35 -6.46
N SER A 289 -13.67 1.13 -5.77
CA SER A 289 -13.34 1.63 -4.45
C SER A 289 -14.59 1.82 -3.63
N SER A 290 -14.44 1.77 -2.31
CA SER A 290 -15.51 2.21 -1.45
C SER A 290 -15.79 3.70 -1.71
N THR A 291 -14.79 4.53 -1.98
CA THR A 291 -15.00 5.96 -2.23
C THR A 291 -14.40 6.39 -3.57
N PRO A 292 -14.73 7.56 -4.14
CA PRO A 292 -14.12 7.93 -5.41
C PRO A 292 -12.59 8.01 -5.31
N MET A 293 -11.91 7.84 -6.45
CA MET A 293 -10.47 7.56 -6.48
C MET A 293 -9.65 8.81 -6.77
N SER A 294 -9.07 9.41 -5.72
CA SER A 294 -8.07 10.48 -5.80
C SER A 294 -7.59 10.83 -4.39
N ARG A 295 -6.46 11.56 -4.30
CA ARG A 295 -6.00 12.16 -3.03
C ARG A 295 -6.96 13.20 -2.46
N HIS A 296 -7.78 13.82 -3.32
CA HIS A 296 -8.73 14.87 -2.95
C HIS A 296 -10.06 14.30 -2.44
N THR A 297 -10.32 13.02 -2.72
CA THR A 297 -11.50 12.29 -2.29
C THR A 297 -11.14 11.44 -1.08
N PRO A 298 -12.16 11.00 -0.31
CA PRO A 298 -11.96 9.98 0.68
C PRO A 298 -11.22 8.74 0.12
N ASN A 299 -10.36 8.14 0.93
CA ASN A 299 -9.63 6.92 0.61
C ASN A 299 -10.38 5.71 1.19
N PRO A 300 -10.52 4.59 0.46
CA PRO A 300 -9.46 3.66 0.07
C PRO A 300 -9.48 3.34 -1.45
N ALA A 301 -8.82 4.16 -2.25
CA ALA A 301 -8.70 4.03 -3.70
C ALA A 301 -7.68 2.95 -4.15
N ASN A 302 -6.97 2.31 -3.21
CA ASN A 302 -5.86 1.39 -3.51
C ASN A 302 -5.87 0.12 -2.64
N ALA A 303 -7.04 -0.44 -2.39
CA ALA A 303 -7.11 -1.72 -1.69
C ALA A 303 -6.71 -2.88 -2.63
N PHE A 304 -5.82 -3.75 -2.15
CA PHE A 304 -5.36 -4.94 -2.84
C PHE A 304 -5.45 -6.16 -1.94
N GLU A 305 -5.86 -7.28 -2.52
CA GLU A 305 -5.71 -8.60 -1.93
C GLU A 305 -4.32 -9.12 -2.30
N CYS A 306 -3.48 -9.36 -1.30
CA CYS A 306 -2.10 -9.79 -1.46
C CYS A 306 -1.94 -11.22 -0.95
N ILE A 307 -1.15 -12.01 -1.66
CA ILE A 307 -0.87 -13.40 -1.33
C ILE A 307 0.60 -13.68 -1.55
N ASP A 308 1.25 -14.20 -0.51
CA ASP A 308 2.60 -14.74 -0.58
C ASP A 308 2.50 -16.25 -0.73
N ILE A 309 3.10 -16.81 -1.76
CA ILE A 309 3.02 -18.23 -2.10
C ILE A 309 4.45 -18.77 -2.15
N ILE A 310 4.70 -19.89 -1.49
CA ILE A 310 5.97 -20.61 -1.55
C ILE A 310 5.74 -21.94 -2.22
N ILE A 311 6.54 -22.22 -3.24
CA ILE A 311 6.52 -23.47 -4.00
C ILE A 311 7.91 -24.09 -3.93
N LYS A 312 7.96 -25.38 -3.60
CA LYS A 312 9.19 -26.16 -3.49
C LYS A 312 9.02 -27.48 -4.20
N ASP A 313 9.97 -27.82 -5.06
CA ASP A 313 9.92 -29.02 -5.90
C ASP A 313 8.63 -29.10 -6.73
N GLY A 314 8.10 -27.95 -7.15
CA GLY A 314 6.85 -27.85 -7.91
C GLY A 314 5.56 -27.96 -7.08
N GLU A 315 5.65 -28.19 -5.78
CA GLU A 315 4.50 -28.31 -4.88
C GLU A 315 4.31 -27.09 -3.98
N LEU A 316 3.05 -26.75 -3.70
CA LEU A 316 2.69 -25.66 -2.80
C LEU A 316 3.09 -26.00 -1.36
N LYS A 317 3.95 -25.18 -0.75
CA LYS A 317 4.40 -25.33 0.64
C LYS A 317 3.75 -24.35 1.60
N SER A 318 3.55 -23.10 1.20
CA SER A 318 2.94 -22.10 2.08
C SER A 318 2.17 -21.06 1.30
N MET A 319 1.11 -20.53 1.92
CA MET A 319 0.27 -19.48 1.37
C MET A 319 -0.22 -18.54 2.48
N GLY A 320 0.20 -17.27 2.44
CA GLY A 320 -0.22 -16.24 3.39
C GLY A 320 -1.08 -15.17 2.73
N HIS A 321 -2.24 -14.86 3.30
CA HIS A 321 -3.20 -13.92 2.73
C HIS A 321 -3.31 -12.65 3.57
N ASN A 322 -3.15 -11.49 2.94
CA ASN A 322 -3.46 -10.21 3.58
C ASN A 322 -4.20 -9.27 2.65
N ILE A 323 -4.95 -8.34 3.24
CA ILE A 323 -5.60 -7.24 2.55
C ILE A 323 -4.78 -5.99 2.84
N ARG A 324 -4.13 -5.47 1.81
CA ARG A 324 -3.48 -4.16 1.87
C ARG A 324 -4.54 -3.10 1.61
N MET A 325 -4.90 -2.35 2.63
CA MET A 325 -5.90 -1.29 2.51
C MET A 325 -5.48 -0.05 3.29
N ALA A 326 -5.93 1.12 2.83
CA ALA A 326 -5.62 2.35 3.55
C ALA A 326 -6.49 2.52 4.79
N VAL A 327 -5.99 3.25 5.80
CA VAL A 327 -6.83 3.67 6.94
C VAL A 327 -8.03 4.43 6.40
N THR A 328 -9.21 3.96 6.76
CA THR A 328 -10.47 4.33 6.10
C THR A 328 -11.01 5.71 6.48
N GLU A 329 -10.28 6.48 7.30
CA GLU A 329 -10.70 7.82 7.66
C GLU A 329 -10.26 8.85 6.61
N PRO A 330 -11.19 9.60 6.03
CA PRO A 330 -10.86 10.57 5.00
C PRO A 330 -10.44 11.91 5.60
N LEU A 331 -9.13 12.14 5.78
CA LEU A 331 -8.59 13.44 6.22
C LEU A 331 -9.02 14.63 5.33
N ALA A 332 -9.39 14.36 4.08
CA ALA A 332 -9.89 15.39 3.17
C ALA A 332 -11.29 15.92 3.56
N VAL A 333 -12.01 15.24 4.45
CA VAL A 333 -13.35 15.62 4.92
C VAL A 333 -13.23 16.36 6.24
N SER A 334 -13.44 17.67 6.20
CA SER A 334 -13.31 18.53 7.38
C SER A 334 -14.40 18.26 8.42
N ASN A 335 -15.65 18.01 8.02
CA ASN A 335 -16.75 17.75 8.94
C ASN A 335 -16.62 16.39 9.65
N THR A 336 -16.53 16.40 10.99
CA THR A 336 -16.31 15.22 11.84
C THR A 336 -17.39 14.14 11.68
N ASP A 337 -18.68 14.50 11.63
CA ASP A 337 -19.77 13.53 11.51
C ASP A 337 -19.76 12.82 10.14
N SER A 338 -19.56 13.58 9.07
CA SER A 338 -19.40 13.06 7.71
C SER A 338 -18.19 12.13 7.64
N ARG A 339 -17.11 12.50 8.34
CA ARG A 339 -15.88 11.72 8.41
C ARG A 339 -16.10 10.39 9.13
N GLN A 340 -16.67 10.41 10.33
CA GLN A 340 -17.00 9.20 11.09
C GLN A 340 -17.92 8.28 10.30
N THR A 341 -18.98 8.84 9.71
CA THR A 341 -19.99 8.03 9.04
C THR A 341 -19.43 7.41 7.76
N LEU A 342 -18.46 8.04 7.09
CA LEU A 342 -17.73 7.41 6.00
C LEU A 342 -16.74 6.35 6.48
N THR A 343 -16.04 6.59 7.60
CA THR A 343 -15.18 5.59 8.24
C THR A 343 -15.98 4.33 8.58
N ASP A 344 -17.17 4.48 9.16
CA ASP A 344 -18.11 3.40 9.47
C ASP A 344 -18.52 2.64 8.20
N TRP A 345 -18.89 3.37 7.15
CA TRP A 345 -19.29 2.78 5.88
C TRP A 345 -18.17 1.99 5.20
N ASN A 346 -16.95 2.52 5.19
CA ASN A 346 -15.77 1.84 4.68
C ASN A 346 -15.50 0.55 5.46
N HIS A 347 -15.58 0.56 6.78
CA HIS A 347 -15.39 -0.64 7.61
C HIS A 347 -16.47 -1.69 7.34
N LEU A 348 -17.72 -1.29 7.15
CA LEU A 348 -18.80 -2.21 6.82
C LEU A 348 -18.60 -2.90 5.46
N GLN A 349 -18.06 -2.22 4.47
CA GLN A 349 -17.78 -2.86 3.17
C GLN A 349 -16.66 -3.92 3.24
N LEU A 350 -15.78 -3.83 4.22
CA LEU A 350 -14.75 -4.84 4.46
C LEU A 350 -15.36 -6.11 5.06
N ILE A 351 -16.45 -5.99 5.81
CA ILE A 351 -17.14 -7.11 6.44
C ILE A 351 -18.38 -7.45 5.60
N SER A 352 -18.20 -8.29 4.58
CA SER A 352 -19.30 -8.83 3.76
C SER A 352 -19.32 -10.35 3.82
N SER A 353 -20.50 -10.95 3.65
CA SER A 353 -20.67 -12.41 3.67
C SER A 353 -19.81 -13.08 2.59
N LYS A 354 -19.71 -12.44 1.41
CA LYS A 354 -18.85 -12.91 0.31
C LYS A 354 -17.36 -12.90 0.68
N ARG A 355 -16.89 -11.86 1.38
CA ARG A 355 -15.48 -11.80 1.80
C ARG A 355 -15.19 -12.83 2.88
N LEU A 356 -16.01 -12.86 3.92
CA LEU A 356 -15.88 -13.84 5.01
C LEU A 356 -15.89 -15.28 4.48
N LYS A 357 -16.76 -15.60 3.51
CA LYS A 357 -16.75 -16.91 2.83
C LYS A 357 -15.35 -17.26 2.28
N ASN A 358 -14.75 -16.35 1.51
CA ASN A 358 -13.46 -16.61 0.89
C ASN A 358 -12.34 -16.73 1.93
N GLU A 359 -12.33 -15.84 2.93
CA GLU A 359 -11.32 -15.84 3.98
C GLU A 359 -11.43 -17.07 4.91
N LEU A 360 -12.65 -17.48 5.27
CA LEU A 360 -12.89 -18.68 6.08
C LEU A 360 -12.57 -19.95 5.32
N ASN A 361 -12.87 -20.04 4.02
CA ASN A 361 -12.48 -21.20 3.22
C ASN A 361 -10.96 -21.34 3.15
N ALA A 362 -10.23 -20.23 2.93
CA ALA A 362 -8.76 -20.24 2.94
C ALA A 362 -8.19 -20.60 4.33
N PHE A 363 -8.87 -20.20 5.41
CA PHE A 363 -8.51 -20.61 6.77
C PHE A 363 -8.72 -22.12 6.99
N LEU A 364 -9.85 -22.67 6.53
CA LEU A 364 -10.17 -24.09 6.67
C LEU A 364 -9.33 -24.99 5.78
N GLU A 365 -8.80 -24.50 4.67
CA GLU A 365 -7.76 -25.22 3.89
C GLU A 365 -6.49 -25.49 4.73
N LYS A 366 -6.26 -24.71 5.81
CA LYS A 366 -5.10 -24.84 6.70
C LYS A 366 -5.43 -25.53 8.02
N TRP A 367 -6.58 -25.18 8.60
CA TRP A 367 -6.97 -25.57 9.96
C TRP A 367 -8.23 -26.44 10.01
N GLY A 368 -8.86 -26.77 8.88
CA GLY A 368 -10.14 -27.47 8.84
C GLY A 368 -10.13 -28.80 9.58
N ALA A 369 -9.06 -29.58 9.45
CA ALA A 369 -8.89 -30.85 10.17
C ALA A 369 -8.83 -30.67 11.71
N LEU A 370 -8.37 -29.51 12.21
CA LEU A 370 -8.36 -29.18 13.63
C LEU A 370 -9.77 -28.82 14.17
N TYR A 371 -10.71 -28.44 13.30
CA TYR A 371 -12.05 -28.01 13.67
C TYR A 371 -13.09 -28.93 13.03
N GLN A 372 -13.29 -30.08 13.67
CA GLN A 372 -14.26 -31.10 13.26
C GLN A 372 -15.69 -30.53 13.17
N ASN A 373 -16.59 -31.29 12.54
CA ASN A 373 -17.90 -30.83 12.07
C ASN A 373 -18.77 -30.07 13.10
N ASP A 374 -18.62 -30.32 14.40
CA ASP A 374 -19.45 -29.69 15.44
C ASP A 374 -18.68 -28.64 16.27
N ASP A 375 -17.37 -28.50 16.03
CA ASP A 375 -16.55 -27.50 16.70
C ASP A 375 -16.86 -26.09 16.17
N THR A 376 -16.75 -25.10 17.05
CA THR A 376 -16.78 -23.70 16.64
C THR A 376 -15.45 -23.33 15.97
N ILE A 377 -15.51 -22.75 14.77
CA ILE A 377 -14.34 -22.26 14.04
C ILE A 377 -13.90 -20.90 14.63
N PRO A 378 -12.72 -20.78 15.26
CA PRO A 378 -12.17 -19.49 15.65
C PRO A 378 -11.56 -18.82 14.42
N PHE A 379 -11.89 -17.56 14.20
CA PHE A 379 -11.38 -16.80 13.07
C PHE A 379 -10.98 -15.39 13.50
N THR A 380 -9.72 -15.02 13.32
CA THR A 380 -9.21 -13.72 13.76
C THR A 380 -9.07 -12.75 12.59
N ILE A 381 -9.63 -11.55 12.75
CA ILE A 381 -9.44 -10.41 11.85
C ILE A 381 -8.55 -9.39 12.58
N LEU A 382 -7.35 -9.13 12.07
CA LEU A 382 -6.49 -8.06 12.59
C LEU A 382 -6.58 -6.81 11.71
N HIS A 383 -7.16 -5.73 12.23
CA HIS A 383 -7.14 -4.40 11.64
C HIS A 383 -5.87 -3.63 12.05
N GLN A 384 -4.78 -3.88 11.32
CA GLN A 384 -3.48 -3.25 11.56
C GLN A 384 -3.36 -1.92 10.81
N THR A 385 -2.98 -0.88 11.53
CA THR A 385 -2.72 0.45 10.96
C THR A 385 -1.28 0.87 11.24
N LEU A 386 -0.63 1.48 10.25
CA LEU A 386 0.79 1.83 10.34
C LEU A 386 1.03 3.33 10.62
N ILE A 387 0.00 4.05 11.07
CA ILE A 387 0.07 5.47 11.43
C ILE A 387 0.15 5.63 12.94
N GLY A 388 0.96 6.59 13.39
CA GLY A 388 1.07 6.94 14.79
C GLY A 388 0.01 7.93 15.22
N ASP A 389 -0.33 7.84 16.50
CA ASP A 389 -1.05 8.87 17.22
C ASP A 389 -0.04 9.95 17.67
N GLU A 390 0.39 10.81 16.74
CA GLU A 390 1.50 11.75 16.96
C GLU A 390 1.18 12.78 18.06
N VAL A 391 2.03 12.83 19.09
CA VAL A 391 1.93 13.81 20.18
C VAL A 391 2.78 15.05 19.83
N SER A 392 2.16 16.01 19.14
CA SER A 392 2.54 17.44 18.97
C SER A 392 3.73 17.88 18.05
N PHE A 393 3.48 19.01 17.36
CA PHE A 393 4.32 20.00 16.63
C PHE A 393 5.12 19.60 15.37
N SER A 394 4.65 18.69 14.51
CA SER A 394 5.21 18.56 13.15
C SER A 394 4.44 19.44 12.13
N PRO A 395 5.08 20.01 11.10
CA PRO A 395 4.39 20.66 9.98
C PRO A 395 3.37 19.74 9.26
N ASP A 396 3.47 18.42 9.44
CA ASP A 396 2.48 17.45 8.97
C ASP A 396 1.24 17.35 9.89
N GLN A 397 1.31 17.76 11.17
CA GLN A 397 0.10 17.98 11.99
C GLN A 397 -0.80 19.07 11.40
N ASN A 398 -0.25 20.05 10.67
CA ASN A 398 -1.07 21.03 9.98
C ASN A 398 -1.90 20.43 8.83
N LYS A 399 -1.55 19.22 8.33
CA LYS A 399 -2.36 18.47 7.37
C LYS A 399 -3.40 17.58 8.06
N ALA A 400 -3.16 17.20 9.31
CA ALA A 400 -4.16 16.68 10.24
C ALA A 400 -4.93 17.81 10.95
N LYS A 401 -5.07 19.00 10.31
CA LYS A 401 -5.94 20.07 10.78
C LYS A 401 -7.40 19.67 10.66
N SER A 402 -7.80 18.98 11.71
CA SER A 402 -9.12 19.02 12.28
C SER A 402 -8.81 19.26 13.75
N SER A 403 -8.99 20.51 14.15
CA SER A 403 -8.63 21.23 15.38
C SER A 403 -8.10 20.46 16.61
N TYR A 404 -7.45 21.21 17.51
CA TYR A 404 -7.24 20.87 18.93
C TYR A 404 -8.50 20.35 19.68
N LEU A 405 -9.67 20.35 19.03
CA LEU A 405 -11.00 19.98 19.51
C LEU A 405 -11.63 18.78 18.74
N GLU A 406 -10.96 18.20 17.73
CA GLU A 406 -11.51 17.11 16.90
C GLU A 406 -10.76 15.78 17.10
N ALA A 407 -11.52 14.67 17.02
CA ALA A 407 -11.03 13.31 17.24
C ALA A 407 -9.96 12.88 16.21
N SER A 408 -8.99 12.07 16.63
CA SER A 408 -7.89 11.54 15.80
C SER A 408 -8.40 10.54 14.76
N VAL A 409 -7.61 10.32 13.69
CA VAL A 409 -7.88 9.27 12.69
C VAL A 409 -8.11 7.89 13.31
N LEU A 410 -7.34 7.65 14.36
CA LEU A 410 -7.38 6.39 15.10
C LEU A 410 -8.62 6.31 16.01
N ASP A 411 -9.20 7.44 16.41
CA ASP A 411 -10.42 7.46 17.22
C ASP A 411 -11.62 7.06 16.38
N SER A 412 -11.80 7.60 15.17
CA SER A 412 -12.92 7.17 14.32
C SER A 412 -12.80 5.71 13.90
N LYS A 413 -11.56 5.23 13.70
CA LYS A 413 -11.28 3.79 13.47
C LYS A 413 -11.68 2.95 14.69
N THR A 414 -11.21 3.31 15.88
CA THR A 414 -11.56 2.61 17.13
C THR A 414 -13.08 2.57 17.32
N ILE A 415 -13.76 3.68 17.06
CA ILE A 415 -15.21 3.80 17.05
C ILE A 415 -15.79 2.83 16.01
N ALA A 416 -15.40 2.89 14.73
CA ALA A 416 -15.92 1.97 13.70
C ALA A 416 -15.72 0.48 14.05
N ASN A 417 -14.52 0.10 14.52
CA ASN A 417 -14.23 -1.27 14.96
C ASN A 417 -15.09 -1.72 16.14
N GLN A 418 -15.38 -0.83 17.12
CA GLN A 418 -16.31 -1.16 18.21
C GLN A 418 -17.72 -1.44 17.70
N ALA A 419 -18.19 -0.74 16.65
CA ALA A 419 -19.49 -1.03 16.05
C ALA A 419 -19.50 -2.39 15.34
N ILE A 420 -18.43 -2.74 14.64
CA ILE A 420 -18.28 -4.07 14.02
C ILE A 420 -18.21 -5.17 15.09
N ARG A 421 -17.47 -4.97 16.19
CA ARG A 421 -17.46 -5.90 17.33
C ARG A 421 -18.88 -6.11 17.91
N LYS A 422 -19.65 -5.02 18.06
CA LYS A 422 -21.07 -5.10 18.46
C LYS A 422 -21.91 -5.89 17.44
N LEU A 423 -21.70 -5.66 16.14
CA LEU A 423 -22.36 -6.43 15.08
C LEU A 423 -22.07 -7.92 15.22
N PHE A 424 -20.81 -8.32 15.40
CA PHE A 424 -20.44 -9.72 15.65
C PHE A 424 -21.07 -10.25 16.94
N SER A 425 -21.10 -9.48 18.02
CA SER A 425 -21.72 -9.92 19.28
C SER A 425 -23.24 -10.02 19.23
N ASN A 426 -23.91 -9.28 18.34
CA ASN A 426 -25.36 -9.30 18.20
C ASN A 426 -25.85 -10.40 17.25
N ASN A 427 -24.94 -11.09 16.56
CA ASN A 427 -25.25 -12.12 15.60
C ASN A 427 -24.58 -13.44 15.95
N ILE A 428 -25.15 -14.53 15.45
CA ILE A 428 -24.55 -15.85 15.34
C ILE A 428 -24.17 -16.04 13.88
N ILE A 429 -22.92 -16.39 13.63
CA ILE A 429 -22.37 -16.53 12.29
C ILE A 429 -22.23 -18.02 12.02
N LEU A 430 -22.90 -18.50 10.99
CA LEU A 430 -22.89 -19.90 10.58
C LEU A 430 -22.26 -20.03 9.20
N ARG A 431 -21.44 -21.06 9.02
CA ARG A 431 -20.90 -21.48 7.73
C ARG A 431 -21.59 -22.78 7.32
N HIS A 432 -22.11 -22.82 6.10
CA HIS A 432 -22.60 -24.06 5.50
C HIS A 432 -21.41 -24.97 5.16
N LYS A 433 -21.45 -26.23 5.60
CA LYS A 433 -20.32 -27.18 5.51
C LYS A 433 -19.88 -27.43 4.07
N GLU A 434 -20.83 -27.73 3.19
CA GLU A 434 -20.56 -28.11 1.79
C GLU A 434 -20.09 -26.96 0.90
N ASN A 435 -20.81 -25.83 0.89
CA ASN A 435 -20.58 -24.75 -0.07
C ASN A 435 -19.86 -23.52 0.53
N GLY A 436 -19.64 -23.51 1.84
CA GLY A 436 -18.97 -22.43 2.59
C GLY A 436 -19.76 -21.13 2.69
N ASN A 437 -21.05 -21.10 2.33
CA ASN A 437 -21.87 -19.90 2.44
C ASN A 437 -22.00 -19.44 3.90
N ILE A 438 -21.96 -18.12 4.10
CA ILE A 438 -22.04 -17.48 5.42
C ILE A 438 -23.47 -16.99 5.64
N VAL A 439 -24.04 -17.38 6.78
CA VAL A 439 -25.36 -16.96 7.25
C VAL A 439 -25.20 -16.21 8.56
N TRP A 440 -25.90 -15.09 8.68
CA TRP A 440 -25.94 -14.26 9.88
C TRP A 440 -27.32 -14.36 10.50
N LEU A 441 -27.38 -14.84 11.73
CA LEU A 441 -28.61 -14.94 12.50
C LEU A 441 -28.57 -13.93 13.64
N ASN A 442 -29.65 -13.17 13.84
CA ASN A 442 -29.76 -12.34 15.03
C ASN A 442 -29.69 -13.24 16.27
N ARG A 443 -28.90 -12.85 17.29
CA ARG A 443 -28.71 -13.67 18.49
C ARG A 443 -30.01 -13.93 19.25
N THR A 444 -30.91 -12.95 19.32
CA THR A 444 -32.24 -13.13 19.95
C THR A 444 -33.07 -14.17 19.21
N TYR A 445 -33.04 -14.14 17.88
CA TYR A 445 -33.72 -15.15 17.06
C TYR A 445 -33.13 -16.54 17.29
N PHE A 446 -31.80 -16.65 17.34
CA PHE A 446 -31.12 -17.93 17.60
C PHE A 446 -31.52 -18.53 18.96
N HIS A 447 -31.55 -17.73 20.02
CA HIS A 447 -31.98 -18.21 21.34
C HIS A 447 -33.47 -18.55 21.40
N THR A 448 -34.34 -17.73 20.80
CA THR A 448 -35.80 -17.86 20.99
C THR A 448 -36.45 -18.85 20.03
N GLN A 449 -35.99 -18.89 18.77
CA GLN A 449 -36.61 -19.70 17.71
C GLN A 449 -35.82 -20.98 17.45
N LEU A 450 -34.50 -20.94 17.57
CA LEU A 450 -33.64 -22.12 17.37
C LEU A 450 -33.16 -22.76 18.68
N GLN A 451 -33.49 -22.18 19.84
CA GLN A 451 -33.17 -22.72 21.17
C GLN A 451 -31.69 -23.13 21.32
N ASP A 452 -30.79 -22.29 20.78
CA ASP A 452 -29.34 -22.52 20.77
C ASP A 452 -28.85 -23.72 19.94
N VAL A 453 -29.73 -24.34 19.14
CA VAL A 453 -29.38 -25.46 18.26
C VAL A 453 -28.81 -24.94 16.94
N ILE A 454 -27.63 -25.43 16.56
CA ILE A 454 -27.03 -25.18 15.25
C ILE A 454 -27.76 -26.06 14.22
N PRO A 455 -28.32 -25.47 13.13
CA PRO A 455 -28.99 -26.25 12.09
C PRO A 455 -28.07 -27.29 11.44
N GLU A 456 -28.65 -28.42 11.03
CA GLU A 456 -27.93 -29.47 10.31
C GLU A 456 -27.24 -28.91 9.05
N GLY A 457 -26.02 -29.39 8.76
CA GLY A 457 -25.21 -28.90 7.64
C GLY A 457 -24.49 -27.56 7.90
N TYR A 458 -24.66 -26.94 9.08
CA TYR A 458 -23.97 -25.71 9.45
C TYR A 458 -22.94 -25.92 10.57
N GLN A 459 -21.96 -25.02 10.61
CA GLN A 459 -20.94 -24.95 11.66
C GLN A 459 -20.85 -23.50 12.15
N ARG A 460 -20.67 -23.32 13.46
CA ARG A 460 -20.55 -21.99 14.06
C ARG A 460 -19.18 -21.40 13.81
N VAL A 461 -19.14 -20.10 13.52
CA VAL A 461 -17.90 -19.32 13.39
C VAL A 461 -17.86 -18.26 14.50
N GLN A 462 -16.75 -18.21 15.22
CA GLN A 462 -16.46 -17.20 16.22
C GLN A 462 -15.41 -16.24 15.67
N ILE A 463 -15.85 -15.04 15.27
CA ILE A 463 -14.97 -14.01 14.73
C ILE A 463 -14.47 -13.10 15.85
N GLU A 464 -13.16 -12.94 15.96
CA GLU A 464 -12.55 -11.91 16.81
C GLU A 464 -11.92 -10.79 15.97
N LEU A 465 -12.35 -9.55 16.20
CA LEU A 465 -11.78 -8.35 15.58
C LEU A 465 -10.79 -7.66 16.51
N LEU A 466 -9.52 -7.68 16.13
CA LEU A 466 -8.40 -7.06 16.83
C LEU A 466 -7.94 -5.80 16.11
N GLU A 467 -7.34 -4.86 16.83
CA GLU A 467 -6.89 -3.57 16.31
C GLU A 467 -5.51 -3.19 16.86
N THR A 468 -4.55 -2.93 15.96
CA THR A 468 -3.23 -2.40 16.34
C THR A 468 -2.86 -1.20 15.48
N ASN A 469 -2.16 -0.22 16.07
CA ASN A 469 -1.69 1.00 15.41
C ASN A 469 -0.16 1.11 15.57
N ASN A 470 0.59 0.39 14.74
CA ASN A 470 2.05 0.37 14.80
C ASN A 470 2.63 1.58 14.05
N CYS A 471 3.15 2.58 14.76
CA CYS A 471 3.70 3.78 14.14
C CYS A 471 5.03 3.54 13.39
N VAL A 472 5.00 3.27 12.09
CA VAL A 472 6.22 2.93 11.30
C VAL A 472 6.93 4.17 10.71
N ASN A 473 6.59 5.41 11.08
CA ASN A 473 7.23 6.63 10.54
C ASN A 473 8.42 7.14 11.39
N MET A 474 9.18 8.11 10.86
CA MET A 474 10.36 8.73 11.51
C MET A 474 10.03 9.33 12.88
N TRP A 475 8.75 9.67 13.10
CA TRP A 475 8.24 10.24 14.33
C TRP A 475 7.78 9.18 15.33
N HIS A 476 8.07 7.89 15.12
CA HIS A 476 7.65 6.81 16.03
C HIS A 476 8.03 7.04 17.49
N ALA A 477 9.18 7.66 17.77
CA ALA A 477 9.60 8.03 19.12
C ALA A 477 8.68 9.08 19.79
N ARG A 478 7.89 9.81 19.00
CA ARG A 478 6.91 10.84 19.42
C ARG A 478 5.46 10.35 19.33
N ALA A 479 5.24 9.12 18.88
CA ALA A 479 3.90 8.56 18.76
C ALA A 479 3.44 7.98 20.10
N ARG A 480 2.18 8.24 20.46
CA ARG A 480 1.54 7.59 21.60
C ARG A 480 1.25 6.13 21.25
N VAL A 481 1.64 5.22 22.15
CA VAL A 481 1.22 3.81 22.10
C VAL A 481 -0.11 3.67 22.87
N ARG A 482 -1.18 3.29 22.17
CA ARG A 482 -2.50 3.08 22.79
C ARG A 482 -2.53 1.73 23.51
N ASN A 483 -3.44 1.59 24.47
CA ASN A 483 -3.59 0.33 25.21
C ASN A 483 -3.93 -0.85 24.28
N ASN A 484 -4.83 -0.63 23.30
CA ASN A 484 -5.20 -1.66 22.34
C ASN A 484 -4.02 -2.10 21.46
N ASP A 485 -3.06 -1.21 21.18
CA ASP A 485 -1.89 -1.55 20.36
C ASP A 485 -1.04 -2.64 21.01
N VAL A 486 -1.10 -2.81 22.34
CA VAL A 486 -0.40 -3.87 23.06
C VAL A 486 -1.35 -5.00 23.44
N ASN A 487 -2.53 -4.65 23.95
CA ASN A 487 -3.50 -5.63 24.43
C ASN A 487 -4.04 -6.52 23.30
N ASP A 488 -4.34 -5.97 22.12
CA ASP A 488 -4.85 -6.77 21.01
C ASP A 488 -3.73 -7.62 20.38
N SER A 489 -2.46 -7.18 20.41
CA SER A 489 -1.33 -8.05 20.05
C SER A 489 -1.17 -9.22 21.03
N ARG A 490 -1.36 -8.99 22.33
CA ARG A 490 -1.37 -10.06 23.34
C ARG A 490 -2.57 -11.00 23.13
N ARG A 491 -3.75 -10.46 22.80
CA ARG A 491 -4.92 -11.27 22.45
C ARG A 491 -4.69 -12.13 21.21
N LEU A 492 -3.96 -11.63 20.21
CA LEU A 492 -3.54 -12.42 19.05
C LEU A 492 -2.66 -13.63 19.47
N ILE A 493 -1.73 -13.44 20.41
CA ILE A 493 -0.95 -14.55 21.00
C ILE A 493 -1.86 -15.52 21.76
N VAL A 494 -2.84 -15.02 22.51
CA VAL A 494 -3.82 -15.86 23.23
C VAL A 494 -4.66 -16.71 22.27
N GLN A 495 -5.06 -16.15 21.13
CA GLN A 495 -5.74 -16.91 20.08
C GLN A 495 -4.81 -18.00 19.55
N ALA A 496 -3.57 -17.68 19.18
CA ALA A 496 -2.58 -18.68 18.75
C ALA A 496 -2.40 -19.81 19.77
N LEU A 497 -2.28 -19.45 21.05
CA LEU A 497 -2.16 -20.39 22.16
C LEU A 497 -3.33 -21.37 22.24
N ALA A 498 -4.56 -20.95 21.92
CA ALA A 498 -5.71 -21.84 21.89
C ALA A 498 -5.57 -22.93 20.82
N HIS A 499 -5.05 -22.57 19.62
CA HIS A 499 -4.72 -23.56 18.58
C HIS A 499 -3.65 -24.53 19.06
N PHE A 500 -2.55 -24.01 19.61
CA PHE A 500 -1.41 -24.83 20.05
C PHE A 500 -1.79 -25.78 21.18
N LYS A 501 -2.61 -25.33 22.14
CA LYS A 501 -3.12 -26.18 23.22
C LYS A 501 -4.02 -27.30 22.70
N LYS A 502 -4.87 -27.02 21.69
CA LYS A 502 -5.70 -28.05 21.07
C LYS A 502 -4.85 -29.11 20.37
N ILE A 503 -3.77 -28.70 19.70
CA ILE A 503 -2.80 -29.63 19.10
C ILE A 503 -2.07 -30.44 20.19
N ALA A 504 -1.58 -29.79 21.24
CA ALA A 504 -0.88 -30.46 22.34
C ALA A 504 -1.75 -31.48 23.09
N GLN A 505 -3.08 -31.29 23.11
CA GLN A 505 -4.02 -32.27 23.67
C GLN A 505 -4.14 -33.53 22.80
N LEU A 506 -4.04 -33.38 21.48
CA LEU A 506 -4.15 -34.49 20.54
C LEU A 506 -2.81 -35.21 20.34
N GLN A 507 -1.71 -34.46 20.41
CA GLN A 507 -0.35 -34.99 20.37
C GLN A 507 0.52 -34.32 21.44
N PRO A 508 0.60 -34.91 22.63
CA PRO A 508 1.46 -34.41 23.70
C PRO A 508 2.93 -34.50 23.29
N GLY A 509 3.68 -33.43 23.51
CA GLY A 509 5.12 -33.39 23.25
C GLY A 509 5.81 -32.28 24.04
N ASP A 510 7.01 -32.58 24.55
CA ASP A 510 7.74 -31.66 25.43
C ASP A 510 8.09 -30.34 24.73
N ASP A 511 8.49 -30.38 23.46
CA ASP A 511 8.85 -29.17 22.71
C ASP A 511 7.69 -28.20 22.56
N LEU A 512 6.50 -28.69 22.19
CA LEU A 512 5.30 -27.85 22.07
C LEU A 512 4.89 -27.30 23.45
N ASN A 513 5.02 -28.10 24.50
CA ASN A 513 4.76 -27.68 25.88
C ASN A 513 5.74 -26.59 26.35
N HIS A 514 7.03 -26.67 26.00
CA HIS A 514 8.00 -25.61 26.28
C HIS A 514 7.62 -24.29 25.60
N VAL A 515 7.20 -24.34 24.33
CA VAL A 515 6.73 -23.15 23.60
C VAL A 515 5.45 -22.58 24.25
N ILE A 516 4.47 -23.44 24.55
CA ILE A 516 3.21 -23.04 25.22
C ILE A 516 3.51 -22.41 26.60
N ALA A 517 4.44 -22.97 27.37
CA ALA A 517 4.83 -22.43 28.67
C ALA A 517 5.46 -21.04 28.52
N PHE A 518 6.34 -20.84 27.55
CA PHE A 518 6.92 -19.52 27.26
C PHE A 518 5.86 -18.50 26.84
N LEU A 519 4.91 -18.87 25.98
CA LEU A 519 3.86 -17.97 25.54
C LEU A 519 2.87 -17.61 26.67
N ASN A 520 2.59 -18.53 27.60
CA ASN A 520 1.80 -18.26 28.82
C ASN A 520 2.58 -17.51 29.91
N SER A 521 3.91 -17.42 29.81
CA SER A 521 4.71 -16.72 30.81
C SER A 521 4.33 -15.23 30.88
N PRO A 522 4.60 -14.54 32.01
CA PRO A 522 4.14 -13.17 32.23
C PRO A 522 4.50 -12.19 31.10
N ASP A 523 3.57 -11.30 30.78
CA ASP A 523 3.75 -10.20 29.81
C ASP A 523 4.49 -8.98 30.40
N HIS A 524 4.69 -9.00 31.71
CA HIS A 524 5.31 -7.92 32.44
C HIS A 524 6.51 -8.41 33.24
N SER A 525 7.54 -7.57 33.35
CA SER A 525 8.62 -7.76 34.33
C SER A 525 8.82 -6.50 35.17
N PHE A 526 9.52 -6.63 36.30
CA PHE A 526 9.95 -5.47 37.08
C PHE A 526 11.19 -4.80 36.48
N PHE A 527 12.10 -5.57 35.88
CA PHE A 527 13.46 -5.13 35.60
C PHE A 527 13.70 -4.71 34.15
N THR A 528 13.05 -5.36 33.17
CA THR A 528 13.33 -5.15 31.74
C THR A 528 12.07 -5.09 30.87
N ALA A 529 12.10 -4.23 29.87
CA ALA A 529 11.11 -4.13 28.80
C ALA A 529 11.37 -5.11 27.64
N HIS A 530 12.38 -5.98 27.78
CA HIS A 530 12.80 -6.97 26.80
C HIS A 530 12.56 -8.39 27.34
N LYS A 531 12.03 -9.27 26.51
CA LYS A 531 11.84 -10.68 26.84
C LYS A 531 12.64 -11.51 25.85
N PHE A 532 13.61 -12.24 26.35
CA PHE A 532 14.48 -13.08 25.53
C PHE A 532 13.87 -14.47 25.38
N VAL A 533 14.01 -15.05 24.19
CA VAL A 533 13.65 -16.44 23.94
C VAL A 533 14.74 -17.33 24.56
N PRO A 534 14.42 -18.17 25.57
CA PRO A 534 15.38 -19.11 26.16
C PRO A 534 15.91 -20.11 25.13
N GLN A 535 17.12 -20.63 25.33
CA GLN A 535 17.70 -21.61 24.41
C GLN A 535 16.82 -22.86 24.28
N THR A 536 16.24 -23.33 25.38
CA THR A 536 15.29 -24.46 25.38
C THR A 536 14.09 -24.24 24.46
N VAL A 537 13.57 -23.01 24.38
CA VAL A 537 12.46 -22.67 23.46
C VAL A 537 12.95 -22.56 22.02
N ARG A 538 14.17 -22.06 21.79
CA ARG A 538 14.78 -22.03 20.45
C ARG A 538 15.01 -23.44 19.91
N ASP A 539 15.56 -24.32 20.73
CA ASP A 539 15.81 -25.72 20.38
C ASP A 539 14.48 -26.45 20.12
N ALA A 540 13.48 -26.24 20.98
CA ALA A 540 12.13 -26.78 20.78
C ALA A 540 11.51 -26.31 19.44
N LEU A 541 11.65 -25.03 19.08
CA LEU A 541 11.18 -24.53 17.78
C LEU A 541 11.90 -25.21 16.60
N ILE A 542 13.21 -25.42 16.70
CA ILE A 542 14.02 -26.09 15.66
C ILE A 542 13.58 -27.55 15.52
N HIS A 543 13.46 -28.27 16.63
CA HIS A 543 13.04 -29.67 16.65
C HIS A 543 11.62 -29.84 16.09
N LEU A 544 10.66 -29.02 16.56
CA LEU A 544 9.28 -29.03 16.03
C LEU A 544 9.24 -28.74 14.53
N THR A 545 9.97 -27.71 14.07
CA THR A 545 9.99 -27.35 12.65
C THR A 545 10.58 -28.50 11.82
N THR A 546 11.63 -29.15 12.32
CA THR A 546 12.26 -30.29 11.65
C THR A 546 11.33 -31.50 11.61
N ALA A 547 10.67 -31.83 12.72
CA ALA A 547 9.73 -32.94 12.82
C ALA A 547 8.53 -32.75 11.88
N LEU A 548 7.92 -31.56 11.89
CA LEU A 548 6.79 -31.22 11.00
C LEU A 548 7.14 -31.30 9.50
N ARG A 549 8.42 -31.13 9.15
CA ARG A 549 8.92 -31.24 7.77
C ARG A 549 9.30 -32.66 7.37
N ALA A 550 9.94 -33.39 8.29
CA ALA A 550 10.51 -34.70 8.02
C ALA A 550 9.46 -35.81 8.07
N ASP A 551 8.48 -35.69 8.95
CA ASP A 551 7.51 -36.74 9.24
C ASP A 551 6.07 -36.25 8.95
N PRO A 552 5.48 -36.64 7.81
CA PRO A 552 4.07 -36.38 7.50
C PRO A 552 3.13 -36.96 8.55
N ASP A 553 3.53 -38.02 9.23
CA ASP A 553 2.77 -38.73 10.24
C ASP A 553 3.02 -38.18 11.65
N TYR A 554 3.78 -37.07 11.78
CA TYR A 554 3.93 -36.39 13.05
C TYR A 554 2.55 -35.94 13.55
N LEU A 555 1.65 -35.45 12.69
CA LEU A 555 0.26 -35.05 13.04
C LEU A 555 -0.75 -35.70 12.07
N PRO A 556 -0.91 -37.04 12.09
CA PRO A 556 -1.48 -37.79 10.97
C PRO A 556 -2.97 -37.52 10.74
N ASP A 557 -3.70 -37.08 11.78
CA ASP A 557 -5.14 -36.80 11.71
C ASP A 557 -5.52 -35.30 11.76
N ILE A 558 -4.53 -34.40 11.90
CA ILE A 558 -4.77 -32.98 12.22
C ILE A 558 -4.19 -32.05 11.16
N MET A 559 -3.08 -32.45 10.52
CA MET A 559 -2.38 -31.65 9.51
C MET A 559 -1.76 -32.56 8.43
N ASP A 560 -2.63 -33.24 7.68
CA ASP A 560 -2.29 -34.12 6.56
C ASP A 560 -1.55 -33.37 5.42
N THR A 561 -1.86 -32.09 5.22
CA THR A 561 -1.23 -31.28 4.18
C THR A 561 0.08 -30.61 4.62
N ALA A 562 1.09 -30.61 3.76
CA ALA A 562 2.35 -29.88 4.00
C ALA A 562 2.14 -28.38 4.31
N PRO A 563 1.22 -27.65 3.63
CA PRO A 563 0.89 -26.28 4.01
C PRO A 563 0.37 -26.09 5.43
N ALA A 564 -0.42 -27.02 5.96
CA ALA A 564 -0.89 -26.93 7.34
C ALA A 564 0.29 -27.00 8.33
N ARG A 565 1.18 -27.99 8.14
CA ARG A 565 2.38 -28.19 8.98
C ARG A 565 3.35 -27.00 8.95
N GLU A 566 3.64 -26.46 7.76
CA GLU A 566 4.49 -25.26 7.63
C GLU A 566 3.84 -24.03 8.28
N ASN A 567 2.52 -23.87 8.16
CA ASN A 567 1.80 -22.76 8.81
C ASN A 567 1.82 -22.87 10.35
N LEU A 568 1.71 -24.07 10.91
CA LEU A 568 1.85 -24.30 12.34
C LEU A 568 3.24 -23.87 12.83
N ALA A 569 4.30 -24.38 12.18
CA ALA A 569 5.67 -24.04 12.53
C ALA A 569 5.91 -22.51 12.42
N LEU A 570 5.53 -21.89 11.31
CA LEU A 570 5.66 -20.43 11.14
C LEU A 570 4.88 -19.65 12.21
N SER A 571 3.69 -20.12 12.60
CA SER A 571 2.87 -19.48 13.65
C SER A 571 3.53 -19.56 15.03
N LEU A 572 4.17 -20.68 15.36
CA LEU A 572 4.92 -20.83 16.62
C LEU A 572 6.07 -19.83 16.69
N HIS A 573 6.89 -19.77 15.65
CA HIS A 573 7.97 -18.78 15.54
C HIS A 573 7.46 -17.34 15.63
N ALA A 574 6.41 -17.00 14.86
CA ALA A 574 5.83 -15.66 14.86
C ALA A 574 5.23 -15.26 16.21
N ALA A 575 4.58 -16.18 16.92
CA ALA A 575 4.00 -15.94 18.24
C ALA A 575 5.09 -15.72 19.31
N VAL A 576 6.16 -16.51 19.28
CA VAL A 576 7.31 -16.38 20.20
C VAL A 576 7.98 -15.03 20.00
N GLU A 577 8.28 -14.63 18.76
CA GLU A 577 8.87 -13.32 18.49
C GLU A 577 7.91 -12.16 18.78
N LEU A 578 6.61 -12.32 18.51
CA LEU A 578 5.61 -11.32 18.89
C LEU A 578 5.59 -11.10 20.41
N LYS A 579 5.64 -12.18 21.20
CA LYS A 579 5.72 -12.14 22.68
C LYS A 579 6.89 -11.28 23.14
N CYS A 580 8.06 -11.42 22.51
CA CYS A 580 9.24 -10.60 22.81
C CYS A 580 8.99 -9.11 22.54
N THR A 581 8.23 -8.78 21.49
CA THR A 581 7.95 -7.39 21.10
C THR A 581 6.77 -6.74 21.83
N VAL A 582 5.96 -7.47 22.60
CA VAL A 582 4.82 -6.93 23.39
C VAL A 582 5.05 -6.97 24.90
N HIS A 583 6.20 -7.49 25.34
CA HIS A 583 6.61 -7.48 26.74
C HIS A 583 6.92 -6.07 27.24
N GLU A 584 6.47 -5.73 28.44
CA GLU A 584 6.68 -4.40 29.02
C GLU A 584 7.14 -4.51 30.47
N THR A 585 7.68 -3.44 31.04
CA THR A 585 7.81 -3.34 32.49
C THR A 585 6.45 -3.06 33.11
N TRP A 586 6.24 -3.45 34.38
CA TRP A 586 5.06 -3.02 35.14
C TRP A 586 4.93 -1.48 35.16
N ALA A 587 6.04 -0.79 35.41
CA ALA A 587 6.09 0.67 35.41
C ALA A 587 5.72 1.27 34.03
N GLY A 588 6.26 0.71 32.94
CA GLY A 588 5.96 1.16 31.58
C GLY A 588 4.50 0.94 31.19
N SER A 589 3.92 -0.20 31.58
CA SER A 589 2.50 -0.51 31.37
C SER A 589 1.57 0.44 32.15
N ILE A 590 1.90 0.72 33.42
CA ILE A 590 1.18 1.69 34.25
C ILE A 590 1.28 3.09 33.64
N ARG A 591 2.50 3.53 33.28
CA ARG A 591 2.76 4.83 32.64
C ARG A 591 1.95 4.99 31.35
N ARG A 592 1.94 3.98 30.49
CA ARG A 592 1.13 3.97 29.25
C ARG A 592 -0.37 4.09 29.57
N THR A 593 -0.85 3.30 30.52
CA THR A 593 -2.27 3.30 30.92
C THR A 593 -2.71 4.66 31.46
N ILE A 594 -1.93 5.27 32.34
CA ILE A 594 -2.19 6.62 32.89
C ILE A 594 -2.11 7.67 31.79
N THR A 595 -1.11 7.61 30.91
CA THR A 595 -0.95 8.57 29.79
C THR A 595 -2.15 8.53 28.84
N ASN A 596 -2.68 7.33 28.58
CA ASN A 596 -3.87 7.15 27.75
C ASN A 596 -5.14 7.63 28.47
N PHE A 597 -5.37 7.20 29.71
CA PHE A 597 -6.52 7.63 30.52
C PHE A 597 -6.59 9.16 30.65
N THR A 598 -5.48 9.79 31.02
CA THR A 598 -5.42 11.24 31.24
C THR A 598 -5.72 12.02 29.96
N ARG A 599 -5.19 11.58 28.81
CA ARG A 599 -5.52 12.18 27.53
C ARG A 599 -7.00 12.02 27.17
N ASP A 600 -7.50 10.79 27.26
CA ASP A 600 -8.83 10.46 26.74
C ASP A 600 -9.94 11.09 27.61
N TYR A 601 -9.69 11.31 28.90
CA TYR A 601 -10.64 11.91 29.84
C TYR A 601 -10.46 13.42 30.03
N PHE A 602 -9.25 13.90 30.37
CA PHE A 602 -9.08 15.30 30.76
C PHE A 602 -9.02 16.25 29.56
N ARG A 603 -8.54 15.84 28.38
CA ARG A 603 -8.48 16.74 27.21
C ARG A 603 -9.83 16.98 26.52
N GLN A 604 -10.91 16.39 27.03
CA GLN A 604 -12.28 16.75 26.64
C GLN A 604 -12.73 18.08 27.26
N LEU A 605 -12.05 18.57 28.31
CA LEU A 605 -12.32 19.84 28.97
C LEU A 605 -11.28 20.90 28.56
N PRO A 606 -11.68 22.03 27.94
CA PRO A 606 -10.74 23.06 27.52
C PRO A 606 -10.02 23.69 28.72
N VAL A 607 -8.70 23.91 28.57
CA VAL A 607 -7.77 24.61 29.51
C VAL A 607 -7.60 23.95 30.89
N LEU A 608 -8.67 23.74 31.67
CA LEU A 608 -8.64 23.10 33.00
C LEU A 608 -8.24 21.63 32.93
N GLY A 609 -8.72 20.94 31.90
CA GLY A 609 -8.32 19.56 31.61
C GLY A 609 -6.83 19.43 31.29
N HIS A 610 -6.20 20.46 30.71
CA HIS A 610 -4.77 20.44 30.41
C HIS A 610 -3.90 20.63 31.65
N LEU A 611 -4.31 21.50 32.59
CA LEU A 611 -3.65 21.65 33.88
C LEU A 611 -3.76 20.36 34.70
N ALA A 612 -4.95 19.76 34.75
CA ALA A 612 -5.15 18.46 35.41
C ALA A 612 -4.34 17.33 34.74
N ASP A 613 -4.31 17.26 33.41
CA ASP A 613 -3.47 16.33 32.63
C ASP A 613 -1.98 16.51 33.00
N TRP A 614 -1.49 17.75 33.06
CA TRP A 614 -0.10 18.06 33.43
C TRP A 614 0.21 17.71 34.89
N THR A 615 -0.66 18.02 35.84
CA THR A 615 -0.45 17.71 37.26
C THR A 615 -0.48 16.20 37.52
N VAL A 616 -1.46 15.49 36.94
CA VAL A 616 -1.57 14.02 37.08
C VAL A 616 -0.42 13.30 36.37
N ARG A 617 -0.05 13.74 35.16
CA ARG A 617 1.16 13.23 34.46
C ARG A 617 2.44 13.60 35.18
N GLY A 618 2.53 14.78 35.79
CA GLY A 618 3.68 15.21 36.55
C GLY A 618 3.90 14.34 37.77
N ILE A 619 2.87 14.14 38.59
CA ILE A 619 2.97 13.36 39.83
C ILE A 619 3.21 11.87 39.53
N LEU A 620 2.39 11.27 38.65
CA LEU A 620 2.48 9.83 38.33
C LEU A 620 3.63 9.52 37.36
N GLY A 621 3.96 10.46 36.48
CA GLY A 621 5.08 10.35 35.56
C GLY A 621 6.41 10.49 36.26
N VAL A 622 6.55 11.37 37.28
CA VAL A 622 7.76 11.45 38.10
C VAL A 622 7.98 10.17 38.89
N THR A 623 6.94 9.58 39.49
CA THR A 623 7.07 8.29 40.20
C THR A 623 7.46 7.15 39.26
N ALA A 624 6.81 7.05 38.09
CA ALA A 624 7.20 6.06 37.07
C ALA A 624 8.60 6.34 36.50
N PHE A 625 8.97 7.60 36.27
CA PHE A 625 10.25 8.01 35.71
C PHE A 625 11.42 7.75 36.67
N VAL A 626 11.27 8.07 37.96
CA VAL A 626 12.27 7.78 39.00
C VAL A 626 12.50 6.26 39.09
N PHE A 627 11.42 5.47 39.03
CA PHE A 627 11.54 4.02 39.05
C PHE A 627 12.18 3.44 37.78
N GLU A 628 11.78 3.92 36.58
CA GLU A 628 12.32 3.43 35.29
C GLU A 628 13.75 3.91 34.99
N ASN A 629 14.06 5.19 35.25
CA ASN A 629 15.29 5.84 34.77
C ASN A 629 16.37 6.03 35.84
N ILE A 630 16.05 5.89 37.12
CA ILE A 630 17.07 6.04 38.18
C ILE A 630 17.39 4.69 38.81
N LEU A 631 16.37 3.91 39.18
CA LEU A 631 16.57 2.61 39.85
C LEU A 631 16.89 1.46 38.88
N MET A 632 16.32 1.48 37.67
CA MET A 632 16.42 0.36 36.71
C MET A 632 17.40 0.61 35.56
N LEU A 633 18.02 1.79 35.49
CA LEU A 633 18.95 2.17 34.42
C LEU A 633 20.18 1.24 34.31
N PRO A 634 20.82 0.76 35.40
CA PRO A 634 21.97 -0.15 35.29
C PRO A 634 21.62 -1.48 34.61
N PHE A 635 20.39 -1.97 34.82
CA PHE A 635 19.91 -3.23 34.26
C PHE A 635 19.44 -3.09 32.81
N ASN A 636 18.93 -1.92 32.43
CA ASN A 636 18.40 -1.66 31.09
C ASN A 636 19.43 -1.07 30.11
N LEU A 637 20.51 -0.44 30.60
CA LEU A 637 21.47 0.29 29.76
C LEU A 637 22.13 -0.60 28.67
N PRO A 638 22.61 -1.83 28.94
CA PRO A 638 23.20 -2.67 27.90
C PRO A 638 22.20 -3.04 26.80
N GLN A 639 20.94 -3.27 27.16
CA GLN A 639 19.87 -3.66 26.23
C GLN A 639 19.37 -2.45 25.43
N TRP A 640 19.28 -1.29 26.08
CA TRP A 640 18.98 -0.03 25.41
C TRP A 640 20.04 0.29 24.36
N ILE A 641 21.32 0.13 24.67
CA ILE A 641 22.43 0.30 23.71
C ILE A 641 22.30 -0.70 22.55
N ALA A 642 22.06 -1.98 22.84
CA ALA A 642 21.94 -3.03 21.82
C ALA A 642 20.78 -2.77 20.84
N HIS A 643 19.68 -2.21 21.33
CA HIS A 643 18.45 -1.98 20.55
C HIS A 643 18.21 -0.52 20.17
N HIS A 644 19.15 0.40 20.43
CA HIS A 644 18.99 1.83 20.17
C HIS A 644 18.66 2.14 18.70
N HIS A 645 19.18 1.33 17.78
CA HIS A 645 18.97 1.47 16.34
C HIS A 645 17.81 0.62 15.80
N ASP A 646 17.22 -0.26 16.62
CA ASP A 646 16.15 -1.15 16.18
C ASP A 646 14.78 -0.49 16.23
N ARG A 647 14.03 -0.62 15.14
CA ARG A 647 12.64 -0.17 15.09
C ARG A 647 11.72 -1.28 15.58
N ARG A 648 11.58 -1.45 16.90
CA ARG A 648 10.71 -2.48 17.54
C ARG A 648 9.31 -2.57 16.89
N VAL A 649 8.73 -1.42 16.53
CA VAL A 649 7.42 -1.33 15.87
C VAL A 649 7.34 -2.02 14.50
N VAL A 650 8.46 -2.08 13.76
CA VAL A 650 8.55 -2.79 12.46
C VAL A 650 8.53 -4.30 12.70
N PHE A 651 9.35 -4.78 13.65
CA PHE A 651 9.37 -6.19 14.05
C PHE A 651 8.00 -6.64 14.57
N LYS A 652 7.43 -5.87 15.51
CA LYS A 652 6.08 -6.10 16.04
C LYS A 652 5.04 -6.18 14.92
N ALA A 653 5.00 -5.20 14.02
CA ALA A 653 4.03 -5.17 12.93
C ALA A 653 4.19 -6.35 11.95
N ALA A 654 5.43 -6.78 11.68
CA ALA A 654 5.71 -7.94 10.83
C ALA A 654 5.25 -9.24 11.50
N CYS A 655 5.59 -9.47 12.78
CA CYS A 655 5.17 -10.66 13.53
C CYS A 655 3.66 -10.74 13.75
N GLU A 656 3.01 -9.61 14.07
CA GLU A 656 1.55 -9.51 14.10
C GLU A 656 0.91 -9.91 12.78
N GLY A 657 1.47 -9.41 11.67
CA GLY A 657 0.93 -9.72 10.36
C GLY A 657 1.13 -11.19 10.01
N LEU A 658 2.31 -11.77 10.27
CA LEU A 658 2.55 -13.20 10.05
C LEU A 658 1.56 -14.06 10.84
N LEU A 659 1.36 -13.76 12.12
CA LEU A 659 0.45 -14.50 12.97
C LEU A 659 -1.03 -14.28 12.59
N ALA A 660 -1.42 -13.09 12.17
CA ALA A 660 -2.78 -12.83 11.70
C ALA A 660 -3.08 -13.52 10.35
N GLU A 661 -2.12 -13.61 9.44
CA GLU A 661 -2.25 -14.32 8.15
C GLU A 661 -2.40 -15.84 8.33
N THR A 662 -1.99 -16.39 9.48
CA THR A 662 -2.18 -17.81 9.82
C THR A 662 -3.46 -18.05 10.60
N LEU A 663 -3.83 -17.19 11.56
CA LEU A 663 -5.03 -17.34 12.41
C LEU A 663 -6.33 -16.82 11.77
N GLY A 664 -6.24 -16.18 10.60
CA GLY A 664 -7.39 -15.70 9.86
C GLY A 664 -6.98 -14.73 8.75
N THR A 665 -7.24 -13.44 8.93
CA THR A 665 -6.95 -12.40 7.92
C THR A 665 -6.29 -11.18 8.53
N LEU A 666 -5.22 -10.72 7.88
CA LEU A 666 -4.63 -9.41 8.14
C LEU A 666 -5.28 -8.38 7.23
N GLN A 667 -5.93 -7.38 7.81
CA GLN A 667 -6.40 -6.20 7.09
C GLN A 667 -5.54 -5.01 7.52
N GLY A 668 -4.54 -4.69 6.70
CA GLY A 668 -3.41 -3.88 7.11
C GLY A 668 -3.06 -2.75 6.15
N GLY A 669 -2.74 -1.56 6.67
CA GLY A 669 -2.04 -0.56 5.87
C GLY A 669 -1.87 0.82 6.49
N CYS A 670 -1.51 1.79 5.65
CA CYS A 670 -1.26 3.18 6.06
C CYS A 670 -2.18 4.14 5.30
N MET A 671 -1.88 5.45 5.20
CA MET A 671 -2.74 6.35 4.41
C MET A 671 -2.70 6.08 2.91
N SER A 672 -1.69 5.38 2.41
CA SER A 672 -1.47 5.15 0.98
C SER A 672 -0.98 3.73 0.75
N ALA A 673 -1.37 3.15 -0.38
CA ALA A 673 -0.85 1.85 -0.80
C ALA A 673 0.58 1.91 -1.36
N ALA A 674 1.29 3.03 -1.23
CA ALA A 674 2.65 3.19 -1.75
C ALA A 674 3.72 3.54 -0.71
N ASP A 675 3.35 3.59 0.57
CA ASP A 675 4.24 3.99 1.65
C ASP A 675 4.46 2.80 2.63
N ARG A 676 4.48 3.05 3.94
CA ARG A 676 4.75 2.10 5.06
C ARG A 676 4.15 0.69 4.97
N ALA A 677 2.98 0.54 4.35
CA ALA A 677 2.35 -0.77 4.20
C ALA A 677 3.18 -1.74 3.33
N GLY A 678 3.93 -1.21 2.38
CA GLY A 678 4.82 -1.99 1.51
C GLY A 678 6.04 -2.47 2.28
N GLU A 679 6.62 -1.58 3.06
CA GLU A 679 7.75 -1.87 3.95
C GLU A 679 7.46 -3.08 4.86
N ILE A 680 6.33 -3.08 5.58
CA ILE A 680 5.98 -4.21 6.45
C ILE A 680 5.62 -5.47 5.64
N ALA A 681 5.02 -5.34 4.46
CA ALA A 681 4.72 -6.49 3.61
C ALA A 681 5.99 -7.16 3.05
N GLU A 682 7.04 -6.39 2.73
CA GLU A 682 8.35 -6.94 2.34
C GLU A 682 9.07 -7.56 3.54
N GLN A 683 8.99 -6.96 4.73
CA GLN A 683 9.49 -7.53 5.99
C GLN A 683 8.89 -8.90 6.31
N ARG A 684 7.60 -9.10 6.05
CA ARG A 684 6.96 -10.41 6.20
C ARG A 684 7.44 -11.41 5.14
N ALA A 685 7.54 -10.98 3.88
CA ALA A 685 8.07 -11.84 2.81
C ALA A 685 9.48 -12.33 3.11
N ALA A 686 10.40 -11.45 3.51
CA ALA A 686 11.77 -11.85 3.82
C ALA A 686 11.83 -12.88 4.97
N ARG A 687 10.99 -12.73 6.00
CA ARG A 687 10.89 -13.72 7.10
C ARG A 687 10.35 -15.06 6.61
N LYS A 688 9.37 -15.05 5.70
CA LYS A 688 8.87 -16.28 5.06
C LYS A 688 9.95 -16.96 4.20
N LYS A 689 10.76 -16.19 3.46
CA LYS A 689 11.89 -16.74 2.69
C LYS A 689 12.93 -17.39 3.60
N GLN A 690 13.31 -16.72 4.69
CA GLN A 690 14.23 -17.30 5.67
C GLN A 690 13.64 -18.54 6.32
N PHE A 691 12.36 -18.52 6.68
CA PHE A 691 11.71 -19.67 7.30
C PHE A 691 11.70 -20.89 6.37
N GLU A 692 11.41 -20.70 5.09
CA GLU A 692 11.45 -21.79 4.12
C GLU A 692 12.86 -22.38 3.98
N LEU A 693 13.88 -21.52 3.88
CA LEU A 693 15.25 -21.96 3.60
C LEU A 693 15.99 -22.46 4.85
N GLU A 694 15.72 -21.91 6.02
CA GLU A 694 16.48 -22.14 7.25
C GLU A 694 15.64 -22.72 8.41
N GLY A 695 14.30 -22.75 8.30
CA GLY A 695 13.42 -23.21 9.38
C GLY A 695 13.32 -22.26 10.57
N LYS A 696 13.76 -21.01 10.41
CA LYS A 696 13.69 -19.95 11.45
C LYS A 696 13.32 -18.60 10.85
N ILE A 697 12.89 -17.67 11.70
CA ILE A 697 12.67 -16.27 11.32
C ILE A 697 13.61 -15.34 12.08
N LEU A 698 13.93 -14.20 11.48
CA LEU A 698 14.71 -13.14 12.12
C LEU A 698 14.01 -12.68 13.40
N GLY A 699 14.71 -12.85 14.51
CA GLY A 699 14.24 -12.45 15.83
C GLY A 699 14.48 -10.98 16.13
N TYR A 700 13.66 -10.41 17.02
CA TYR A 700 13.85 -9.01 17.46
C TYR A 700 15.19 -8.82 18.18
N HIS A 701 15.60 -9.84 18.95
CA HIS A 701 16.84 -9.86 19.73
C HIS A 701 18.07 -10.37 18.98
N ASP A 702 17.96 -10.64 17.68
CA ASP A 702 19.12 -11.03 16.87
C ASP A 702 20.11 -9.87 16.75
N SER A 703 21.39 -10.21 16.57
CA SER A 703 22.48 -9.22 16.49
C SER A 703 22.31 -8.28 15.30
N ASN A 704 22.89 -7.08 15.38
CA ASN A 704 22.85 -6.11 14.28
C ASN A 704 23.44 -6.68 12.99
N ASP A 705 24.51 -7.46 13.07
CA ASP A 705 25.11 -8.09 11.89
C ASP A 705 24.26 -9.24 11.37
N GLY A 706 23.58 -10.01 12.24
CA GLY A 706 22.58 -10.99 11.84
C GLY A 706 21.40 -10.34 11.10
N LYS A 707 20.92 -9.19 11.57
CA LYS A 707 19.89 -8.39 10.90
C LYS A 707 20.36 -7.90 9.53
N LYS A 708 21.57 -7.35 9.42
CA LYS A 708 22.14 -6.93 8.13
C LYS A 708 22.26 -8.09 7.15
N ALA A 709 22.77 -9.23 7.60
CA ALA A 709 22.87 -10.44 6.79
C ALA A 709 21.48 -10.91 6.31
N PHE A 710 20.48 -10.90 7.19
CA PHE A 710 19.10 -11.21 6.82
C PHE A 710 18.58 -10.29 5.70
N PHE A 711 18.75 -8.97 5.81
CA PHE A 711 18.28 -8.05 4.77
C PHE A 711 19.03 -8.21 3.45
N ALA A 712 20.34 -8.48 3.50
CA ALA A 712 21.14 -8.71 2.32
C ALA A 712 20.73 -10.01 1.58
N THR A 713 20.39 -11.07 2.32
CA THR A 713 20.05 -12.37 1.74
C THR A 713 18.57 -12.45 1.31
N TYR A 714 17.65 -11.93 2.12
CA TYR A 714 16.21 -12.17 1.95
C TYR A 714 15.40 -10.92 1.55
N GLY A 715 15.95 -9.73 1.74
CA GLY A 715 15.29 -8.46 1.49
C GLY A 715 15.19 -8.12 0.01
N SER A 716 14.05 -7.55 -0.40
CA SER A 716 13.82 -7.00 -1.74
C SER A 716 12.61 -6.07 -1.70
N THR A 717 12.62 -5.02 -2.52
CA THR A 717 11.48 -4.08 -2.68
C THR A 717 10.82 -4.17 -4.06
N GLU A 718 11.24 -5.14 -4.89
CA GLU A 718 10.75 -5.34 -6.27
C GLU A 718 9.23 -5.55 -6.31
N ALA A 719 8.71 -6.46 -5.48
CA ALA A 719 7.27 -6.74 -5.39
C ALA A 719 6.47 -5.52 -4.97
N ASN A 720 6.99 -4.71 -4.04
CA ASN A 720 6.36 -3.45 -3.65
C ASN A 720 6.31 -2.46 -4.81
N HIS A 721 7.38 -2.32 -5.60
CA HIS A 721 7.39 -1.43 -6.76
C HIS A 721 6.42 -1.88 -7.86
N ALA A 722 6.35 -3.17 -8.16
CA ALA A 722 5.39 -3.74 -9.11
C ALA A 722 3.94 -3.53 -8.64
N LEU A 723 3.65 -3.83 -7.37
CA LEU A 723 2.33 -3.59 -6.77
C LEU A 723 1.96 -2.11 -6.83
N VAL A 724 2.89 -1.21 -6.51
CA VAL A 724 2.64 0.23 -6.51
C VAL A 724 2.42 0.77 -7.92
N GLU A 725 3.12 0.24 -8.92
CA GLU A 725 2.84 0.55 -10.31
C GLU A 725 1.40 0.12 -10.68
N MET A 726 1.00 -1.09 -10.34
CA MET A 726 -0.37 -1.56 -10.55
C MET A 726 -1.40 -0.77 -9.75
N ALA A 727 -1.05 -0.29 -8.56
CA ALA A 727 -1.93 0.52 -7.74
C ALA A 727 -2.12 1.93 -8.30
N THR A 728 -1.07 2.57 -8.82
CA THR A 728 -1.05 4.03 -9.04
C THR A 728 -0.71 4.47 -10.48
N GLY A 729 -0.41 3.51 -11.35
CA GLY A 729 0.08 3.76 -12.71
C GLY A 729 1.53 4.19 -12.80
N THR A 730 2.26 4.21 -11.67
CA THR A 730 3.68 4.61 -11.64
C THR A 730 4.47 3.77 -10.62
N PRO A 731 5.64 3.24 -10.99
CA PRO A 731 6.52 2.56 -10.05
C PRO A 731 7.11 3.55 -9.02
N GLY A 732 7.75 3.04 -7.97
CA GLY A 732 8.46 3.87 -6.97
C GLY A 732 7.68 4.16 -5.69
N THR A 733 8.39 4.44 -4.61
CA THR A 733 7.82 4.83 -3.32
C THR A 733 8.42 6.17 -2.92
N ASN A 734 7.65 7.03 -2.23
CA ASN A 734 8.17 8.29 -1.71
C ASN A 734 8.00 8.30 -0.20
N ASP A 735 8.75 7.41 0.45
CA ASP A 735 8.64 7.21 1.88
C ASP A 735 9.75 7.98 2.62
N VAL A 736 9.68 9.31 2.52
CA VAL A 736 10.55 10.17 3.35
C VAL A 736 10.28 9.88 4.83
N GLU A 737 9.04 9.54 5.18
CA GLU A 737 8.59 9.20 6.53
C GLU A 737 9.33 7.98 7.09
N THR A 738 9.61 6.91 6.35
CA THR A 738 10.41 5.79 6.87
C THR A 738 11.91 6.01 6.73
N ARG A 739 12.36 6.70 5.67
CA ARG A 739 13.80 6.81 5.28
C ARG A 739 14.58 7.95 5.96
N GLY A 740 13.92 8.80 6.76
CA GLY A 740 14.48 10.09 7.16
C GLY A 740 15.58 10.11 8.24
N LEU A 741 15.76 9.06 9.05
CA LEU A 741 16.66 9.13 10.23
C LEU A 741 17.45 7.85 10.57
N ASN A 742 17.08 6.66 10.08
CA ASN A 742 17.88 5.45 10.24
C ASN A 742 17.46 4.39 9.21
N GLU A 743 18.34 4.05 8.27
CA GLU A 743 18.08 3.00 7.26
C GLU A 743 18.19 1.59 7.86
N ALA A 744 18.85 1.42 9.01
CA ALA A 744 19.04 0.11 9.61
C ALA A 744 17.69 -0.54 9.98
N GLY A 745 17.48 -1.76 9.48
CA GLY A 745 16.27 -2.54 9.78
C GLY A 745 15.09 -2.29 8.82
N LEU A 746 15.24 -1.48 7.78
CA LEU A 746 14.21 -1.23 6.75
C LEU A 746 14.54 -1.90 5.43
N MET A 747 13.53 -2.37 4.71
CA MET A 747 13.61 -2.93 3.37
C MET A 747 14.05 -1.88 2.35
N SER A 748 13.70 -0.61 2.54
CA SER A 748 14.26 0.45 1.69
C SER A 748 15.79 0.58 1.76
N ALA A 749 16.45 -0.01 2.76
CA ALA A 749 17.92 -0.05 2.84
C ALA A 749 18.53 -1.12 1.91
N THR A 750 17.73 -2.02 1.34
CA THR A 750 18.17 -2.95 0.30
C THR A 750 18.18 -2.31 -1.09
N GLU A 751 17.65 -1.08 -1.23
CA GLU A 751 17.74 -0.27 -2.44
C GLU A 751 19.08 0.48 -2.49
N THR A 752 19.70 0.58 -3.67
CA THR A 752 20.86 1.46 -3.86
C THR A 752 20.46 2.94 -3.77
N ARG A 753 21.43 3.84 -3.59
CA ARG A 753 21.15 5.29 -3.56
C ARG A 753 20.53 5.78 -4.88
N GLU A 754 20.94 5.21 -6.00
CA GLU A 754 20.40 5.46 -7.33
C GLU A 754 18.94 5.01 -7.41
N GLU A 755 18.64 3.80 -6.93
CA GLU A 755 17.28 3.25 -6.88
C GLU A 755 16.36 4.08 -6.00
N GLN A 756 16.80 4.47 -4.81
CA GLN A 756 16.02 5.32 -3.91
C GLN A 756 15.70 6.69 -4.57
N LYS A 757 16.69 7.30 -5.25
CA LYS A 757 16.48 8.55 -6.02
C LYS A 757 15.49 8.34 -7.15
N LEU A 758 15.59 7.22 -7.87
CA LEU A 758 14.68 6.86 -8.96
C LEU A 758 13.26 6.60 -8.44
N ALA A 759 13.09 5.85 -7.35
CA ALA A 759 11.82 5.57 -6.70
C ALA A 759 11.11 6.86 -6.28
N LYS A 760 11.82 7.77 -5.60
CA LYS A 760 11.32 9.11 -5.24
C LYS A 760 10.94 9.91 -6.49
N SER A 761 11.77 9.84 -7.51
CA SER A 761 11.55 10.51 -8.79
C SER A 761 10.28 10.01 -9.48
N MET A 762 10.04 8.70 -9.54
CA MET A 762 8.86 8.09 -10.17
C MET A 762 7.59 8.31 -9.34
N ALA A 763 7.65 8.15 -8.02
CA ALA A 763 6.53 8.43 -7.13
C ALA A 763 6.04 9.89 -7.23
N SER A 764 6.92 10.84 -7.56
CA SER A 764 6.54 12.24 -7.77
C SER A 764 5.62 12.47 -8.99
N LEU A 765 5.61 11.55 -9.96
CA LEU A 765 4.77 11.63 -11.16
C LEU A 765 3.28 11.45 -10.84
N ARG A 766 2.94 10.77 -9.74
CA ARG A 766 1.55 10.61 -9.26
C ARG A 766 0.85 11.92 -9.02
N LYS A 767 1.58 12.91 -8.49
CA LYS A 767 1.06 14.22 -8.12
C LYS A 767 0.69 15.07 -9.33
N GLY A 768 1.07 14.67 -10.55
CA GLY A 768 0.71 15.36 -11.78
C GLY A 768 1.06 16.84 -11.76
N LYS A 769 2.33 17.17 -11.49
CA LYS A 769 2.78 18.57 -11.60
C LYS A 769 2.58 19.06 -13.04
N TYR A 770 2.23 20.33 -13.19
CA TYR A 770 2.07 20.99 -14.48
C TYR A 770 2.87 22.30 -14.49
N ASP A 771 3.08 22.85 -15.68
CA ASP A 771 3.64 24.19 -15.88
C ASP A 771 2.48 25.19 -16.04
N ASP A 772 2.30 26.05 -15.05
CA ASP A 772 1.18 26.99 -14.98
C ASP A 772 1.26 28.09 -16.06
N HIS A 773 2.40 28.29 -16.71
CA HIS A 773 2.61 29.38 -17.66
C HIS A 773 2.45 28.95 -19.13
N ILE A 774 2.51 27.65 -19.43
CA ILE A 774 2.47 27.16 -20.81
C ILE A 774 1.03 26.97 -21.33
N THR A 775 0.72 27.59 -22.47
CA THR A 775 -0.52 27.39 -23.23
C THR A 775 -0.35 26.28 -24.27
N CYS A 776 -1.47 25.77 -24.82
CA CYS A 776 -1.43 24.83 -25.95
C CYS A 776 -0.58 25.38 -27.11
N ARG A 777 -0.78 26.66 -27.48
CA ARG A 777 -0.08 27.32 -28.58
C ARG A 777 1.41 27.46 -28.33
N GLN A 778 1.80 27.79 -27.10
CA GLN A 778 3.22 27.89 -26.72
C GLN A 778 3.89 26.52 -26.74
N TYR A 779 3.22 25.47 -26.22
CA TYR A 779 3.76 24.12 -26.21
C TYR A 779 4.02 23.59 -27.63
N LEU A 780 3.04 23.74 -28.53
CA LEU A 780 3.16 23.29 -29.92
C LEU A 780 4.31 23.96 -30.67
N LYS A 781 4.64 25.21 -30.35
CA LYS A 781 5.74 25.96 -30.98
C LYS A 781 7.10 25.73 -30.35
N ALA A 782 7.15 25.20 -29.13
CA ALA A 782 8.39 25.17 -28.39
C ALA A 782 9.27 23.97 -28.75
N LEU A 783 10.58 24.16 -28.61
CA LEU A 783 11.56 23.08 -28.71
C LEU A 783 11.40 22.08 -27.54
N ALA A 784 11.89 20.86 -27.74
CA ALA A 784 12.00 19.86 -26.69
C ALA A 784 12.90 20.39 -25.55
N VAL A 785 12.62 20.01 -24.30
CA VAL A 785 13.41 20.49 -23.16
C VAL A 785 14.91 20.16 -23.35
N GLY A 786 15.77 21.16 -23.21
CA GLY A 786 17.22 20.97 -23.31
C GLY A 786 17.77 21.07 -24.74
N GLN A 787 16.92 21.31 -25.75
CA GLN A 787 17.38 21.72 -27.07
C GLN A 787 17.48 23.24 -27.15
N GLU A 788 18.63 23.73 -27.61
CA GLU A 788 18.83 25.13 -27.96
C GLU A 788 18.50 25.37 -29.43
N HIS A 789 18.03 26.57 -29.76
CA HIS A 789 17.94 26.98 -31.16
C HIS A 789 19.35 26.95 -31.75
N THR A 790 19.58 26.13 -32.76
CA THR A 790 20.76 26.26 -33.61
C THR A 790 20.71 27.66 -34.21
N ARG A 791 21.52 28.58 -33.69
CA ARG A 791 21.81 29.84 -34.38
C ARG A 791 22.52 29.44 -35.67
N THR A 792 21.76 29.34 -36.76
CA THR A 792 22.34 29.44 -38.09
C THR A 792 22.88 30.87 -38.21
N ASN A 793 24.15 31.07 -37.86
CA ASN A 793 24.88 32.22 -38.37
C ASN A 793 24.92 32.04 -39.89
N PRO A 794 24.27 32.90 -40.68
CA PRO A 794 24.53 32.91 -42.10
C PRO A 794 25.98 33.38 -42.24
N LYS A 795 26.90 32.46 -42.56
CA LYS A 795 28.23 32.84 -43.03
C LYS A 795 28.03 33.62 -44.32
N GLN A 796 27.99 34.95 -44.23
CA GLN A 796 28.40 35.79 -45.34
C GLN A 796 29.87 35.47 -45.64
N PRO A 797 30.22 35.12 -46.89
CA PRO A 797 31.62 34.97 -47.26
C PRO A 797 32.21 36.38 -47.39
N SER A 798 32.87 36.90 -46.36
CA SER A 798 33.69 38.11 -46.52
C SER A 798 35.04 37.70 -47.11
N MET A 799 35.32 38.22 -48.31
CA MET A 799 36.60 38.10 -48.99
C MET A 799 37.77 38.53 -48.11
N ARG A 800 38.90 37.83 -48.29
CA ARG A 800 40.24 38.16 -47.79
C ARG A 800 40.60 39.65 -47.92
N LYS A 801 41.32 40.17 -46.92
CA LYS A 801 42.65 40.79 -47.11
C LYS A 801 43.48 40.74 -45.82
N THR A 802 44.69 40.21 -45.99
CA THR A 802 45.96 40.32 -45.23
C THR A 802 46.06 41.45 -44.18
N THR A 803 46.73 41.27 -43.04
CA THR A 803 48.20 41.29 -42.94
C THR A 803 48.74 40.72 -41.60
N ARG A 804 49.83 39.95 -41.74
CA ARG A 804 50.89 39.49 -40.81
C ARG A 804 51.18 40.39 -39.59
N THR A 805 51.49 39.81 -38.42
CA THR A 805 52.82 39.89 -37.76
C THR A 805 52.96 38.74 -36.74
N VAL A 806 54.17 38.22 -36.63
CA VAL A 806 54.65 37.01 -35.94
C VAL A 806 55.46 37.45 -34.71
N GLN A 807 55.35 36.79 -33.54
CA GLN A 807 56.48 36.23 -32.73
C GLN A 807 56.04 35.69 -31.33
N PRO A 808 56.87 34.95 -30.56
CA PRO A 808 56.62 33.54 -30.24
C PRO A 808 56.57 33.20 -28.73
N VAL A 809 56.44 31.90 -28.46
CA VAL A 809 56.56 31.17 -27.19
C VAL A 809 57.91 31.37 -26.49
N THR A 810 57.92 31.44 -25.15
CA THR A 810 58.98 30.84 -24.30
C THR A 810 58.43 30.37 -22.94
N ASP A 811 58.84 29.14 -22.60
CA ASP A 811 58.70 28.44 -21.31
C ASP A 811 59.59 29.03 -20.19
N GLU A 812 59.20 28.87 -18.92
CA GLU A 812 59.87 27.97 -17.93
C GLU A 812 59.41 28.17 -16.46
N LYS A 813 58.93 27.05 -15.88
CA LYS A 813 59.16 26.43 -14.55
C LYS A 813 59.12 27.20 -13.19
N GLN A 814 58.14 26.73 -12.38
CA GLN A 814 58.22 26.17 -11.00
C GLN A 814 58.50 27.09 -9.77
N PRO A 815 58.23 26.64 -8.50
CA PRO A 815 57.05 25.95 -7.94
C PRO A 815 56.66 26.49 -6.50
N LEU A 816 55.78 25.76 -5.79
CA LEU A 816 55.71 25.55 -4.32
C LEU A 816 54.66 26.28 -3.42
N ILE A 817 53.88 25.41 -2.74
CA ILE A 817 53.35 25.40 -1.35
C ILE A 817 51.84 25.68 -1.14
N PRO A 818 51.12 24.75 -0.45
CA PRO A 818 49.70 24.83 -0.10
C PRO A 818 49.47 25.37 1.32
N ASP A 819 48.28 25.93 1.60
CA ASP A 819 47.82 26.04 2.99
C ASP A 819 46.28 26.08 3.17
N THR A 820 45.81 25.07 3.91
CA THR A 820 44.91 25.08 5.08
C THR A 820 43.62 25.93 5.16
N HIS A 821 42.47 25.22 5.14
CA HIS A 821 41.26 25.24 6.02
C HIS A 821 40.80 26.51 6.79
N PRO A 822 39.46 26.72 7.04
CA PRO A 822 38.66 25.79 7.85
C PRO A 822 37.16 25.60 7.55
N MET A 823 36.69 24.43 8.02
CA MET A 823 35.29 24.07 8.28
C MET A 823 34.72 24.89 9.45
N PHE A 824 33.48 25.34 9.33
CA PHE A 824 32.68 25.78 10.47
C PHE A 824 31.60 24.73 10.79
N PRO A 825 31.49 24.27 12.05
CA PRO A 825 30.37 23.48 12.54
C PRO A 825 29.24 24.39 13.04
N THR A 826 28.00 23.91 13.05
CA THR A 826 26.86 24.58 13.70
C THR A 826 26.11 23.55 14.54
N PRO A 827 25.58 23.91 15.73
CA PRO A 827 25.64 23.07 16.92
C PRO A 827 24.39 22.23 17.18
N MET A 828 24.61 21.14 17.91
CA MET A 828 23.61 20.41 18.68
C MET A 828 23.07 21.28 19.82
N TYR A 829 21.75 21.25 20.03
CA TYR A 829 21.15 21.57 21.32
C TYR A 829 20.44 20.33 21.86
N GLN A 830 20.73 20.10 23.14
CA GLN A 830 20.29 19.04 24.04
C GLN A 830 18.78 19.05 24.28
#